data_AF-A0A1L9N6D4-F1
#
_entry.id   AF-A0A1L9N6D4-F1
#
_cell.length_a   1.000
_cell.length_b   1.000
_cell.length_c   1.000
_cell.angle_alpha   90.00
_cell.angle_beta   90.00
_cell.angle_gamma   90.00
#
_symmetry.space_group_name_H-M   'P 1'
#
loop_
_entity.id
_entity.type
_entity.pdbx_description
1 polymer ?
#
loop_
_entity_poly.entity_id
_entity_poly.type
_entity_poly.pdbx_seq_one_letter_code
_entity_poly.pdbx_strand_id
1 'polypeptide(L)'
;MSQCDGQAISFPVSTVTVEDGIPTELAIDHVISSEIALFRRPLKVVSLGSSAWAQRYRIDVEAQKQTDSYFMKISFGDHGREALKGEFESTLAIHSIVGSFTPRPIKWGSFKALSGAHYYLCRFYDFAEHAPKTTEFCQNIAFLHSRSNSPNGKFGFHLVTYNGDLPQENGYTDTWEEFFTIGFRHMVNMNIERGGPWPELEGLDTAMIDEVIPRLLRPMETEGRSIKPSLVHGDLWCGNAAVDSATGRPLIYDPASFYAHNEYELGNWRPERNGFDRSFFDAYHSVIPKTAPIEDYDDRIALYSLRFNLQAAALSPEDASFRNSVIEEMRHLVAKYPGGYEEYARMLSVGFGTFQSDDGNGNIKQGVLQALRFGYRHIDTTIAYGNEREVGEVIKKSGISLEEIIVTTKLAQTWHCVSDVERALDLSLERLQLDYVNLYLMHFPHAYSPGPDKTTMRHPNGKPIIDYQMSRDYPSTWAAMERLVDKGNSKMIGFSNFNILRLKRFLKSSRIPPAVKQIELHPYLPQVELVDFCKIKGIHVVAHQPLGGKPVAAVNPNADRPADMAEKQNRSLAQTILSWIVQQNISVIPKTVQESRMLPDKDMTTISNISKKKGEVRYLDAKHHINFDMSTSNTISQCRNDRPGTSVVFADI
;
A
#
# COMPACT_ATOMS: atom_id res chain seq x y z
N MET A 1 6.53 -24.53 -14.88
CA MET A 1 6.24 -24.41 -16.33
C MET A 1 4.88 -23.75 -16.50
N SER A 2 4.91 -22.47 -16.84
CA SER A 2 3.81 -21.69 -17.43
C SER A 2 4.48 -20.40 -17.93
N GLN A 3 4.70 -20.33 -19.24
CA GLN A 3 5.33 -19.21 -19.93
C GLN A 3 4.43 -17.97 -19.84
N CYS A 4 4.98 -16.87 -19.35
CA CYS A 4 4.50 -15.52 -19.67
C CYS A 4 5.63 -14.84 -20.42
N ASP A 5 5.61 -14.98 -21.75
CA ASP A 5 6.47 -14.24 -22.66
C ASP A 5 5.96 -12.79 -22.73
N GLY A 6 6.41 -11.96 -21.78
CA GLY A 6 6.47 -10.52 -21.98
C GLY A 6 7.79 -10.22 -22.69
N GLN A 7 7.76 -9.85 -23.97
CA GLN A 7 8.94 -9.37 -24.67
C GLN A 7 9.47 -8.12 -23.97
N ALA A 8 10.53 -8.29 -23.17
CA ALA A 8 11.38 -7.19 -22.77
C ALA A 8 11.97 -6.57 -24.05
N ILE A 9 11.62 -5.32 -24.32
CA ILE A 9 12.25 -4.55 -25.39
C ILE A 9 13.67 -4.22 -24.89
N SER A 10 14.63 -5.07 -25.25
CA SER A 10 16.05 -4.80 -25.05
C SER A 10 16.47 -3.67 -26.00
N PHE A 11 16.76 -2.50 -25.47
CA PHE A 11 17.44 -1.44 -26.21
C PHE A 11 18.95 -1.65 -26.07
N PRO A 12 19.74 -1.63 -27.15
CA PRO A 12 21.19 -1.63 -27.04
C PRO A 12 21.65 -0.34 -26.35
N VAL A 13 22.36 -0.50 -25.23
CA VAL A 13 22.96 0.59 -24.46
C VAL A 13 24.25 1.03 -25.15
N SER A 14 24.10 1.92 -26.14
CA SER A 14 25.19 2.79 -26.58
C SER A 14 25.24 4.01 -25.65
N THR A 15 26.43 4.45 -25.24
CA THR A 15 26.59 5.71 -24.50
C THR A 15 26.14 6.91 -25.34
N VAL A 16 25.64 7.98 -24.72
CA VAL A 16 25.48 9.26 -25.42
C VAL A 16 26.88 9.74 -25.76
N THR A 17 27.27 9.63 -27.03
CA THR A 17 28.55 10.16 -27.50
C THR A 17 28.44 11.68 -27.63
N VAL A 18 29.12 12.39 -26.73
CA VAL A 18 29.59 13.74 -27.02
C VAL A 18 30.83 13.55 -27.90
N GLU A 19 30.67 13.55 -29.22
CA GLU A 19 31.85 13.59 -30.09
C GLU A 19 32.55 14.94 -29.88
N ASP A 20 33.79 14.91 -29.38
CA ASP A 20 34.70 16.07 -29.29
C ASP A 20 35.11 16.64 -30.66
N GLY A 21 34.47 16.19 -31.75
CA GLY A 21 34.87 16.44 -33.13
C GLY A 21 33.77 17.05 -33.98
N ILE A 22 33.33 18.28 -33.69
CA ILE A 22 32.46 19.07 -34.60
C ILE A 22 33.05 20.46 -34.84
N PRO A 23 32.88 21.02 -36.05
CA PRO A 23 33.72 22.10 -36.60
C PRO A 23 33.68 23.35 -35.73
N THR A 24 34.82 24.06 -35.68
CA THR A 24 35.05 25.39 -35.07
C THR A 24 33.78 26.19 -34.78
N GLU A 25 33.66 26.85 -33.61
CA GLU A 25 32.52 27.70 -33.16
C GLU A 25 31.76 28.44 -34.28
N LEU A 26 32.47 28.99 -35.27
CA LEU A 26 31.95 29.60 -36.50
C LEU A 26 30.92 28.77 -37.29
N ALA A 27 30.96 27.44 -37.25
CA ALA A 27 30.03 26.57 -37.97
C ALA A 27 28.68 26.41 -37.25
N ILE A 28 28.68 26.32 -35.91
CA ILE A 28 27.46 26.15 -35.11
C ILE A 28 26.63 27.43 -35.14
N ASP A 29 27.24 28.60 -35.01
CA ASP A 29 26.55 29.89 -35.09
C ASP A 29 25.80 30.07 -36.41
N HIS A 30 26.45 29.69 -37.52
CA HIS A 30 25.87 29.74 -38.86
C HIS A 30 24.70 28.75 -39.04
N VAL A 31 24.82 27.54 -38.51
CA VAL A 31 23.75 26.52 -38.58
C VAL A 31 22.54 26.93 -37.74
N ILE A 32 22.76 27.37 -36.50
CA ILE A 32 21.70 27.88 -35.60
C ILE A 32 20.94 29.02 -36.28
N SER A 33 21.66 29.98 -36.85
CA SER A 33 21.06 31.15 -37.48
C SER A 33 20.28 30.83 -38.75
N SER A 34 20.74 29.86 -39.54
CA SER A 34 20.13 29.54 -40.83
C SER A 34 18.89 28.66 -40.72
N GLU A 35 18.83 27.77 -39.73
CA GLU A 35 17.77 26.76 -39.65
C GLU A 35 16.67 27.07 -38.64
N ILE A 36 16.98 27.78 -37.57
CA ILE A 36 16.01 28.11 -36.52
C ILE A 36 15.49 29.51 -36.81
N ALA A 37 14.24 29.59 -37.31
CA ALA A 37 13.64 30.85 -37.75
C ALA A 37 13.66 31.97 -36.69
N LEU A 38 13.60 31.59 -35.41
CA LEU A 38 13.72 32.49 -34.27
C LEU A 38 15.08 33.20 -34.20
N PHE A 39 16.13 32.59 -34.75
CA PHE A 39 17.53 33.03 -34.68
C PHE A 39 18.09 33.51 -36.01
N ARG A 40 17.26 33.91 -36.99
CA ARG A 40 17.75 34.35 -38.32
C ARG A 40 18.82 35.44 -38.29
N ARG A 41 18.87 36.25 -37.23
CA ARG A 41 19.89 37.28 -36.96
C ARG A 41 20.12 37.35 -35.44
N PRO A 42 20.90 36.43 -34.85
CA PRO A 42 21.19 36.52 -33.42
C PRO A 42 22.12 37.70 -33.19
N LEU A 43 21.93 38.42 -32.07
CA LEU A 43 22.86 39.43 -31.61
C LEU A 43 24.16 38.78 -31.12
N LYS A 44 24.02 37.65 -30.43
CA LYS A 44 25.14 36.92 -29.84
C LYS A 44 24.80 35.45 -29.65
N VAL A 45 25.76 34.58 -29.93
CA VAL A 45 25.75 33.18 -29.47
C VAL A 45 26.94 33.02 -28.52
N VAL A 46 26.71 32.45 -27.35
CA VAL A 46 27.71 32.29 -26.29
C VAL A 46 27.75 30.83 -25.87
N SER A 47 28.89 30.18 -26.01
CA SER A 47 29.12 28.86 -25.43
C SER A 47 29.11 28.95 -23.91
N LEU A 48 28.35 28.06 -23.27
CA LEU A 48 28.28 27.90 -21.81
C LEU A 48 29.04 26.63 -21.36
N GLY A 49 29.84 26.04 -22.25
CA GLY A 49 30.54 24.78 -22.03
C GLY A 49 29.65 23.54 -22.23
N SER A 50 30.19 22.38 -21.88
CA SER A 50 29.50 21.09 -21.97
C SER A 50 28.98 20.61 -20.61
N SER A 51 27.99 19.72 -20.64
CA SER A 51 27.66 18.77 -19.57
C SER A 51 28.23 17.39 -19.95
N ALA A 52 27.92 16.36 -19.15
CA ALA A 52 28.32 14.98 -19.45
C ALA A 52 27.80 14.45 -20.80
N TRP A 53 26.72 15.02 -21.34
CA TRP A 53 26.03 14.48 -22.52
C TRP A 53 25.56 15.53 -23.54
N ALA A 54 25.71 16.83 -23.26
CA ALA A 54 25.28 17.90 -24.17
C ALA A 54 26.16 19.15 -24.12
N GLN A 55 26.26 19.86 -25.26
CA GLN A 55 26.82 21.21 -25.32
C GLN A 55 25.75 22.26 -25.02
N ARG A 56 26.11 23.36 -24.36
CA ARG A 56 25.16 24.38 -23.89
C ARG A 56 25.50 25.75 -24.47
N TYR A 57 24.48 26.49 -24.87
CA TYR A 57 24.62 27.82 -25.47
C TYR A 57 23.58 28.80 -24.93
N ARG A 58 23.97 30.06 -24.82
CA ARG A 58 23.05 31.20 -24.72
C ARG A 58 22.96 31.89 -26.08
N ILE A 59 21.74 32.16 -26.54
CA ILE A 59 21.47 32.85 -27.80
C ILE A 59 20.66 34.11 -27.50
N ASP A 60 21.23 35.26 -27.79
CA ASP A 60 20.61 36.57 -27.59
C ASP A 60 20.02 37.06 -28.93
N VAL A 61 18.75 37.47 -28.94
CA VAL A 61 18.07 38.03 -30.13
C VAL A 61 17.42 39.37 -29.81
N GLU A 62 17.35 40.24 -30.83
CA GLU A 62 16.61 41.49 -30.72
C GLU A 62 15.10 41.24 -30.91
N ALA A 63 14.31 41.56 -29.90
CA ALA A 63 12.86 41.47 -29.91
C ALA A 63 12.25 42.79 -29.43
N GLN A 64 11.55 43.52 -30.32
CA GLN A 64 10.78 44.73 -29.98
C GLN A 64 11.53 45.78 -29.12
N LYS A 65 12.80 46.07 -29.45
CA LYS A 65 13.71 46.99 -28.73
C LYS A 65 14.21 46.48 -27.36
N GLN A 66 14.03 45.21 -27.06
CA GLN A 66 14.65 44.52 -25.93
C GLN A 66 15.44 43.30 -26.43
N THR A 67 16.33 42.79 -25.60
CA THR A 67 17.06 41.55 -25.88
C THR A 67 16.35 40.40 -25.20
N ASP A 68 15.90 39.42 -25.98
CA ASP A 68 15.44 38.13 -25.45
C ASP A 68 16.60 37.13 -25.51
N SER A 69 16.80 36.36 -24.44
CA SER A 69 17.85 35.34 -24.34
C SER A 69 17.24 33.93 -24.27
N TYR A 70 17.87 32.99 -24.95
CA TYR A 70 17.44 31.59 -25.05
C TYR A 70 18.56 30.64 -24.67
N PHE A 71 18.21 29.56 -23.97
CA PHE A 71 19.12 28.49 -23.62
C PHE A 71 18.94 27.33 -24.60
N MET A 72 20.05 26.86 -25.18
CA MET A 72 20.06 25.73 -26.10
C MET A 72 21.00 24.63 -25.60
N LYS A 73 20.50 23.40 -25.58
CA LYS A 73 21.30 22.17 -25.46
C LYS A 73 21.44 21.53 -26.83
N ILE A 74 22.64 21.06 -27.17
CA ILE A 74 22.92 20.29 -28.39
C ILE A 74 23.52 18.94 -28.00
N SER A 75 23.01 17.86 -28.58
CA SER A 75 23.49 16.48 -28.36
C SER A 75 23.47 15.71 -29.68
N PHE A 76 24.28 14.65 -29.76
CA PHE A 76 24.46 13.87 -30.98
C PHE A 76 23.90 12.44 -30.88
N GLY A 77 23.59 11.87 -32.03
CA GLY A 77 23.11 10.50 -32.17
C GLY A 77 21.68 10.28 -31.65
N ASP A 78 21.20 9.04 -31.81
CA ASP A 78 19.82 8.69 -31.47
C ASP A 78 19.53 8.85 -29.97
N HIS A 79 20.48 8.51 -29.09
CA HIS A 79 20.31 8.71 -27.65
C HIS A 79 20.28 10.19 -27.27
N GLY A 80 21.14 11.02 -27.87
CA GLY A 80 21.10 12.47 -27.67
C GLY A 80 19.77 13.07 -28.12
N ARG A 81 19.21 12.57 -29.22
CA ARG A 81 17.89 12.97 -29.71
C ARG A 81 16.78 12.65 -28.72
N GLU A 82 16.70 11.41 -28.24
CA GLU A 82 15.64 11.01 -27.32
C GLU A 82 15.81 11.66 -25.94
N ALA A 83 17.05 11.90 -25.47
CA ALA A 83 17.30 12.65 -24.24
C ALA A 83 16.79 14.10 -24.31
N LEU A 84 17.12 14.83 -25.38
CA LEU A 84 16.65 16.21 -25.56
C LEU A 84 15.12 16.30 -25.74
N LYS A 85 14.52 15.32 -26.42
CA LYS A 85 13.06 15.19 -26.54
C LYS A 85 12.42 14.91 -25.17
N GLY A 86 13.01 14.01 -24.39
CA GLY A 86 12.54 13.68 -23.04
C GLY A 86 12.58 14.90 -22.11
N GLU A 87 13.66 15.68 -22.14
CA GLU A 87 13.77 16.93 -21.36
C GLU A 87 12.75 17.98 -21.81
N PHE A 88 12.54 18.14 -23.13
CA PHE A 88 11.53 19.06 -23.66
C PHE A 88 10.12 18.70 -23.20
N GLU A 89 9.71 17.44 -23.36
CA GLU A 89 8.37 16.96 -23.01
C GLU A 89 8.15 16.98 -21.49
N SER A 90 9.19 16.67 -20.71
CA SER A 90 9.17 16.82 -19.25
C SER A 90 8.98 18.28 -18.83
N THR A 91 9.77 19.18 -19.42
CA THR A 91 9.66 20.63 -19.16
C THR A 91 8.28 21.15 -19.56
N LEU A 92 7.75 20.73 -20.71
CA LEU A 92 6.42 21.12 -21.19
C LEU A 92 5.31 20.63 -20.25
N ALA A 93 5.38 19.37 -19.81
CA ALA A 93 4.42 18.79 -18.88
C ALA A 93 4.39 19.57 -17.57
N ILE A 94 5.54 19.84 -16.96
CA ILE A 94 5.62 20.63 -15.73
C ILE A 94 5.16 22.08 -15.98
N HIS A 95 5.67 22.75 -17.03
CA HIS A 95 5.35 24.15 -17.35
C HIS A 95 3.85 24.38 -17.54
N SER A 96 3.14 23.38 -18.10
CA SER A 96 1.68 23.46 -18.28
C SER A 96 0.90 23.54 -16.96
N ILE A 97 1.50 23.14 -15.83
CA ILE A 97 0.88 23.10 -14.52
C ILE A 97 1.36 24.27 -13.65
N VAL A 98 2.67 24.49 -13.56
CA VAL A 98 3.27 25.47 -12.64
C VAL A 98 3.77 26.75 -13.34
N GLY A 99 3.67 26.84 -14.66
CA GLY A 99 4.05 28.02 -15.42
C GLY A 99 5.50 28.43 -15.20
N SER A 100 5.71 29.66 -14.74
CA SER A 100 7.05 30.27 -14.60
C SER A 100 7.95 29.63 -13.54
N PHE A 101 7.50 28.61 -12.82
CA PHE A 101 8.38 27.82 -11.94
C PHE A 101 9.34 26.92 -12.73
N THR A 102 9.14 26.75 -14.04
CA THR A 102 10.11 26.14 -14.96
C THR A 102 10.46 27.09 -16.10
N PRO A 103 11.64 26.90 -16.74
CA PRO A 103 11.94 27.58 -17.99
C PRO A 103 10.82 27.35 -19.02
N ARG A 104 10.48 28.39 -19.77
CA ARG A 104 9.48 28.25 -20.84
C ARG A 104 10.09 27.41 -21.96
N PRO A 105 9.60 26.19 -22.24
CA PRO A 105 10.11 25.39 -23.35
C PRO A 105 9.65 26.03 -24.67
N ILE A 106 10.54 26.07 -25.66
CA ILE A 106 10.29 26.68 -26.96
C ILE A 106 10.14 25.61 -28.03
N LYS A 107 11.16 24.76 -28.19
CA LYS A 107 11.17 23.70 -29.22
C LYS A 107 12.30 22.70 -28.98
N TRP A 108 12.18 21.50 -29.56
CA TRP A 108 13.29 20.59 -29.81
C TRP A 108 13.30 20.14 -31.29
N GLY A 109 14.42 19.60 -31.76
CA GLY A 109 14.50 19.07 -33.13
C GLY A 109 15.89 18.59 -33.53
N SER A 110 16.08 18.37 -34.84
CA SER A 110 17.35 17.99 -35.44
C SER A 110 17.80 19.06 -36.43
N PHE A 111 19.11 19.28 -36.53
CA PHE A 111 19.69 20.13 -37.57
C PHE A 111 19.73 19.38 -38.91
N LYS A 112 19.51 20.08 -40.02
CA LYS A 112 19.59 19.55 -41.39
C LYS A 112 21.01 19.63 -41.93
N ALA A 113 21.72 20.71 -41.62
CA ALA A 113 23.09 20.98 -42.06
C ALA A 113 24.14 20.28 -41.20
N LEU A 114 23.78 19.87 -39.98
CA LEU A 114 24.65 19.11 -39.09
C LEU A 114 24.05 17.73 -38.82
N SER A 115 24.49 16.74 -39.60
CA SER A 115 23.99 15.37 -39.54
C SER A 115 24.20 14.77 -38.16
N GLY A 116 23.15 14.12 -37.62
CA GLY A 116 23.19 13.48 -36.30
C GLY A 116 23.15 14.44 -35.11
N ALA A 117 22.96 15.75 -35.34
CA ALA A 117 22.90 16.76 -34.30
C ALA A 117 21.46 17.14 -33.96
N HIS A 118 21.18 17.23 -32.67
CA HIS A 118 19.85 17.48 -32.11
C HIS A 118 19.90 18.63 -31.12
N TYR A 119 18.79 19.35 -30.96
CA TYR A 119 18.70 20.48 -30.04
C TYR A 119 17.44 20.47 -29.19
N TYR A 120 17.55 21.01 -27.98
CA TYR A 120 16.46 21.46 -27.12
C TYR A 120 16.63 22.96 -26.84
N LEU A 121 15.52 23.69 -26.83
CA LEU A 121 15.49 25.14 -26.67
C LEU A 121 14.44 25.58 -25.65
N CYS A 122 14.84 26.41 -24.70
CA CYS A 122 13.96 27.10 -23.75
C CYS A 122 14.39 28.57 -23.54
N ARG A 123 13.58 29.34 -22.80
CA ARG A 123 13.96 30.70 -22.37
C ARG A 123 15.16 30.64 -21.43
N PHE A 124 16.13 31.53 -21.63
CA PHE A 124 17.29 31.68 -20.75
C PHE A 124 16.91 32.51 -19.52
N TYR A 125 17.49 32.17 -18.38
CA TYR A 125 17.34 32.89 -17.11
C TYR A 125 18.72 33.05 -16.48
N ASP A 126 18.99 34.24 -15.94
CA ASP A 126 20.15 34.48 -15.10
C ASP A 126 19.82 34.07 -13.66
N PHE A 127 20.67 33.24 -13.05
CA PHE A 127 20.44 32.74 -11.70
C PHE A 127 21.06 33.66 -10.64
N ALA A 128 20.37 33.85 -9.52
CA ALA A 128 20.92 34.51 -8.34
C ALA A 128 21.92 33.59 -7.62
N GLU A 129 22.87 34.18 -6.89
CA GLU A 129 23.92 33.45 -6.14
C GLU A 129 23.41 32.78 -4.84
N HIS A 130 22.11 32.82 -4.57
CA HIS A 130 21.52 32.26 -3.35
C HIS A 130 20.48 31.19 -3.67
N ALA A 131 20.29 30.26 -2.72
CA ALA A 131 19.30 29.19 -2.84
C ALA A 131 17.85 29.72 -2.81
N PRO A 132 16.88 28.96 -3.35
CA PRO A 132 15.45 29.21 -3.20
C PRO A 132 15.01 29.32 -1.74
N LYS A 133 14.02 30.18 -1.48
CA LYS A 133 13.33 30.19 -0.18
C LYS A 133 12.54 28.88 -0.02
N THR A 134 12.84 28.11 1.02
CA THR A 134 12.28 26.77 1.28
C THR A 134 10.76 26.74 1.16
N THR A 135 10.04 27.65 1.81
CA THR A 135 8.56 27.64 1.83
C THR A 135 7.95 27.83 0.44
N GLU A 136 8.39 28.85 -0.31
CA GLU A 136 7.86 29.14 -1.65
C GLU A 136 8.22 28.02 -2.64
N PHE A 137 9.45 27.50 -2.55
CA PHE A 137 9.91 26.38 -3.35
C PHE A 137 9.05 25.13 -3.12
N CYS A 138 8.90 24.69 -1.88
CA CYS A 138 8.11 23.51 -1.53
C CYS A 138 6.62 23.69 -1.83
N GLN A 139 6.06 24.90 -1.72
CA GLN A 139 4.68 25.18 -2.13
C GLN A 139 4.46 24.96 -3.63
N ASN A 140 5.40 25.37 -4.48
CA ASN A 140 5.30 25.14 -5.92
C ASN A 140 5.46 23.65 -6.29
N ILE A 141 6.35 22.92 -5.62
CA ILE A 141 6.49 21.46 -5.79
C ILE A 141 5.22 20.73 -5.34
N ALA A 142 4.68 21.08 -4.16
CA ALA A 142 3.42 20.52 -3.68
C ALA A 142 2.25 20.86 -4.62
N PHE A 143 2.23 22.06 -5.21
CA PHE A 143 1.24 22.44 -6.21
C PHE A 143 1.35 21.57 -7.47
N LEU A 144 2.56 21.33 -7.98
CA LEU A 144 2.80 20.44 -9.12
C LEU A 144 2.22 19.05 -8.85
N HIS A 145 2.62 18.42 -7.75
CA HIS A 145 2.18 17.06 -7.40
C HIS A 145 0.65 17.01 -7.24
N SER A 146 0.07 17.99 -6.53
CA SER A 146 -1.36 18.05 -6.25
C SER A 146 -2.21 18.31 -7.50
N ARG A 147 -1.72 19.09 -8.47
CA ARG A 147 -2.50 19.53 -9.65
C ARG A 147 -2.27 18.70 -10.91
N SER A 148 -1.15 18.01 -11.00
CA SER A 148 -0.87 17.07 -12.10
C SER A 148 -1.94 15.97 -12.19
N ASN A 149 -2.20 15.44 -13.39
CA ASN A 149 -3.05 14.27 -13.58
C ASN A 149 -2.44 13.38 -14.65
N SER A 150 -2.19 12.11 -14.32
CA SER A 150 -1.75 11.14 -15.32
C SER A 150 -2.82 10.99 -16.43
N PRO A 151 -2.45 11.10 -17.72
CA PRO A 151 -3.41 11.08 -18.83
C PRO A 151 -4.29 9.83 -18.90
N ASN A 152 -3.81 8.72 -18.34
CA ASN A 152 -4.49 7.42 -18.32
C ASN A 152 -4.73 6.91 -16.89
N GLY A 153 -4.48 7.73 -15.87
CA GLY A 153 -4.61 7.33 -14.45
C GLY A 153 -3.57 6.33 -13.97
N LYS A 154 -2.52 6.04 -14.74
CA LYS A 154 -1.45 5.08 -14.42
C LYS A 154 -0.15 5.76 -14.00
N PHE A 155 0.75 5.03 -13.35
CA PHE A 155 2.13 5.46 -13.09
C PHE A 155 2.98 5.28 -14.35
N GLY A 156 3.92 6.19 -14.61
CA GLY A 156 4.79 6.16 -15.78
C GLY A 156 4.70 7.39 -16.68
N PHE A 157 5.22 7.30 -17.90
CA PHE A 157 5.26 8.41 -18.85
C PHE A 157 5.15 7.89 -20.29
N HIS A 158 4.74 8.78 -21.20
CA HIS A 158 4.48 8.42 -22.59
C HIS A 158 5.75 8.22 -23.44
N LEU A 159 6.92 8.47 -22.87
CA LEU A 159 8.24 8.32 -23.49
C LEU A 159 9.32 8.10 -22.43
N VAL A 160 10.51 7.70 -22.90
CA VAL A 160 11.72 7.57 -22.08
C VAL A 160 12.27 8.95 -21.74
N THR A 161 12.52 9.19 -20.45
CA THR A 161 13.26 10.35 -19.95
C THR A 161 14.65 9.93 -19.48
N TYR A 162 15.54 10.89 -19.29
CA TYR A 162 16.95 10.63 -19.01
C TYR A 162 17.41 11.38 -17.78
N ASN A 163 18.12 10.70 -16.88
CA ASN A 163 18.85 11.35 -15.79
C ASN A 163 20.34 11.35 -16.14
N GLY A 164 20.88 12.53 -16.46
CA GLY A 164 22.16 12.58 -17.16
C GLY A 164 22.02 11.88 -18.52
N ASP A 165 22.86 10.87 -18.77
CA ASP A 165 22.82 10.06 -19.99
C ASP A 165 22.15 8.68 -19.78
N LEU A 166 21.54 8.45 -18.62
CA LEU A 166 20.88 7.18 -18.27
C LEU A 166 19.38 7.22 -18.62
N PRO A 167 18.88 6.33 -19.49
CA PRO A 167 17.46 6.23 -19.78
C PRO A 167 16.67 5.66 -18.58
N GLN A 168 15.45 6.13 -18.40
CA GLN A 168 14.49 5.62 -17.42
C GLN A 168 13.45 4.68 -18.04
N GLU A 169 13.09 3.62 -17.31
CA GLU A 169 11.99 2.72 -17.67
C GLU A 169 10.65 3.33 -17.26
N ASN A 170 10.06 4.10 -18.17
CA ASN A 170 8.84 4.88 -17.93
C ASN A 170 7.55 4.19 -18.38
N GLY A 171 7.59 2.90 -18.73
CA GLY A 171 6.40 2.15 -19.16
C GLY A 171 5.25 2.28 -18.15
N TYR A 172 4.01 2.40 -18.64
CA TYR A 172 2.87 2.61 -17.75
C TYR A 172 2.50 1.34 -16.96
N THR A 173 2.27 1.48 -15.66
CA THR A 173 1.82 0.40 -14.76
C THR A 173 0.59 0.81 -13.94
N ASP A 174 -0.16 -0.17 -13.46
CA ASP A 174 -1.38 0.09 -12.68
C ASP A 174 -1.07 0.41 -11.20
N THR A 175 0.04 -0.10 -10.66
CA THR A 175 0.48 0.17 -9.29
C THR A 175 1.84 0.85 -9.25
N TRP A 176 2.09 1.59 -8.17
CA TRP A 176 3.38 2.22 -7.95
C TRP A 176 4.47 1.20 -7.60
N GLU A 177 4.11 0.16 -6.86
CA GLU A 177 5.02 -0.95 -6.54
C GLU A 177 5.60 -1.58 -7.81
N GLU A 178 4.75 -1.85 -8.81
CA GLU A 178 5.17 -2.42 -10.08
C GLU A 178 6.12 -1.47 -10.83
N PHE A 179 5.75 -0.19 -10.96
CA PHE A 179 6.57 0.83 -11.60
C PHE A 179 7.96 0.93 -10.96
N PHE A 180 7.98 1.06 -9.63
CA PHE A 180 9.21 1.23 -8.88
C PHE A 180 10.11 -0.01 -8.97
N THR A 181 9.52 -1.21 -8.91
CA THR A 181 10.27 -2.48 -9.02
C THR A 181 10.97 -2.60 -10.38
N ILE A 182 10.28 -2.25 -11.47
CA ILE A 182 10.85 -2.24 -12.81
C ILE A 182 12.03 -1.25 -12.88
N GLY A 183 11.81 0.00 -12.43
CA GLY A 183 12.84 1.04 -12.44
C GLY A 183 14.05 0.72 -11.54
N PHE A 184 13.83 0.06 -10.40
CA PHE A 184 14.90 -0.39 -9.49
C PHE A 184 15.77 -1.47 -10.16
N ARG A 185 15.14 -2.51 -10.72
CA ARG A 185 15.84 -3.58 -11.45
C ARG A 185 16.64 -3.03 -12.63
N HIS A 186 16.03 -2.11 -13.38
CA HIS A 186 16.69 -1.43 -14.49
C HIS A 186 17.98 -0.73 -14.04
N MET A 187 17.94 0.07 -12.98
CA MET A 187 19.15 0.74 -12.49
C MET A 187 20.22 -0.19 -11.95
N VAL A 188 19.84 -1.29 -11.30
CA VAL A 188 20.80 -2.33 -10.90
C VAL A 188 21.51 -2.89 -12.13
N ASN A 189 20.77 -3.22 -13.19
CA ASN A 189 21.35 -3.71 -14.44
C ASN A 189 22.27 -2.68 -15.09
N MET A 190 21.86 -1.40 -15.13
CA MET A 190 22.70 -0.31 -15.66
C MET A 190 24.02 -0.16 -14.90
N ASN A 191 24.02 -0.34 -13.58
CA ASN A 191 25.25 -0.34 -12.79
C ASN A 191 26.18 -1.50 -13.18
N ILE A 192 25.62 -2.70 -13.40
CA ILE A 192 26.39 -3.88 -13.82
C ILE A 192 26.96 -3.68 -15.23
N GLU A 193 26.19 -3.11 -16.14
CA GLU A 193 26.61 -2.84 -17.51
C GLU A 193 27.74 -1.80 -17.58
N ARG A 194 27.68 -0.75 -16.76
CA ARG A 194 28.69 0.33 -16.76
C ARG A 194 29.92 0.02 -15.91
N GLY A 195 29.72 -0.51 -14.71
CA GLY A 195 30.77 -0.69 -13.71
C GLY A 195 31.23 -2.14 -13.52
N GLY A 196 30.62 -3.10 -14.22
CA GLY A 196 30.82 -4.53 -14.00
C GLY A 196 30.02 -5.07 -12.80
N PRO A 197 30.07 -6.39 -12.57
CA PRO A 197 29.27 -7.05 -11.54
C PRO A 197 29.61 -6.60 -10.12
N TRP A 198 28.61 -6.56 -9.24
CA TRP A 198 28.76 -6.25 -7.82
C TRP A 198 28.56 -7.53 -6.99
N PRO A 199 29.63 -8.23 -6.55
CA PRO A 199 29.48 -9.47 -5.79
C PRO A 199 28.66 -9.32 -4.50
N GLU A 200 28.68 -8.15 -3.87
CA GLU A 200 27.93 -7.86 -2.64
C GLU A 200 26.42 -7.73 -2.86
N LEU A 201 25.99 -7.61 -4.11
CA LEU A 201 24.60 -7.46 -4.52
C LEU A 201 23.91 -8.81 -4.69
N GLU A 202 24.68 -9.91 -4.80
CA GLU A 202 24.17 -11.27 -5.00
C GLU A 202 23.19 -11.66 -3.89
N GLY A 203 21.92 -11.87 -4.27
CA GLY A 203 20.82 -12.21 -3.36
C GLY A 203 20.23 -11.00 -2.60
N LEU A 204 20.98 -9.91 -2.46
CA LEU A 204 20.50 -8.69 -1.82
C LEU A 204 19.50 -7.95 -2.70
N ASP A 205 19.73 -7.92 -4.01
CA ASP A 205 18.80 -7.39 -5.00
C ASP A 205 17.46 -8.14 -5.03
N THR A 206 17.53 -9.47 -4.96
CA THR A 206 16.38 -10.36 -4.92
C THR A 206 15.60 -10.11 -3.63
N ALA A 207 16.27 -10.04 -2.47
CA ALA A 207 15.60 -9.70 -1.21
C ALA A 207 14.97 -8.30 -1.23
N MET A 208 15.61 -7.31 -1.86
CA MET A 208 15.01 -5.98 -2.03
C MET A 208 13.72 -6.04 -2.87
N ILE A 209 13.75 -6.77 -3.98
CA ILE A 209 12.62 -6.87 -4.91
C ILE A 209 11.47 -7.71 -4.35
N ASP A 210 11.78 -8.85 -3.74
CA ASP A 210 10.77 -9.82 -3.33
C ASP A 210 10.19 -9.48 -1.93
N GLU A 211 10.98 -8.87 -1.05
CA GLU A 211 10.59 -8.63 0.35
C GLU A 211 10.39 -7.15 0.68
N VAL A 212 11.42 -6.32 0.47
CA VAL A 212 11.46 -4.93 0.96
C VAL A 212 10.53 -4.02 0.17
N ILE A 213 10.62 -4.03 -1.17
CA ILE A 213 9.81 -3.17 -2.03
C ILE A 213 8.30 -3.44 -1.81
N PRO A 214 7.81 -4.69 -1.86
CA PRO A 214 6.42 -4.99 -1.54
C PRO A 214 6.03 -4.58 -0.13
N ARG A 215 6.91 -4.77 0.87
CA ARG A 215 6.64 -4.40 2.26
C ARG A 215 6.41 -2.90 2.41
N LEU A 216 7.19 -2.06 1.75
CA LEU A 216 7.14 -0.61 1.94
C LEU A 216 6.16 0.09 0.99
N LEU A 217 5.91 -0.47 -0.20
CA LEU A 217 5.11 0.20 -1.22
C LEU A 217 3.67 -0.30 -1.29
N ARG A 218 3.46 -1.62 -1.23
CA ARG A 218 2.12 -2.23 -1.36
C ARG A 218 1.12 -1.71 -0.33
N PRO A 219 1.47 -1.49 0.96
CA PRO A 219 0.52 -0.99 1.95
C PRO A 219 -0.18 0.31 1.54
N MET A 220 0.48 1.19 0.78
CA MET A 220 -0.11 2.48 0.37
C MET A 220 -1.30 2.33 -0.60
N GLU A 221 -1.42 1.17 -1.25
CA GLU A 221 -2.44 0.86 -2.27
C GLU A 221 -3.33 -0.33 -1.87
N THR A 222 -3.21 -0.82 -0.63
CA THR A 222 -4.04 -1.89 -0.08
C THR A 222 -4.83 -1.43 1.14
N GLU A 223 -5.72 -2.29 1.66
CA GLU A 223 -6.55 -1.99 2.83
C GLU A 223 -7.47 -0.76 2.65
N GLY A 224 -7.91 -0.52 1.40
CA GLY A 224 -8.73 0.64 1.05
C GLY A 224 -7.96 1.95 0.90
N ARG A 225 -6.63 1.92 1.03
CA ARG A 225 -5.76 3.05 0.69
C ARG A 225 -5.51 3.08 -0.81
N SER A 226 -5.19 4.27 -1.31
CA SER A 226 -4.84 4.52 -2.70
C SER A 226 -3.92 5.73 -2.77
N ILE A 227 -2.98 5.72 -3.69
CA ILE A 227 -2.14 6.88 -4.01
C ILE A 227 -2.42 7.38 -5.42
N LYS A 228 -2.11 8.65 -5.65
CA LYS A 228 -2.33 9.33 -6.92
C LYS A 228 -1.04 9.37 -7.74
N PRO A 229 -1.05 8.93 -9.01
CA PRO A 229 0.03 9.20 -9.95
C PRO A 229 0.20 10.71 -10.15
N SER A 230 1.30 11.23 -9.64
CA SER A 230 1.63 12.66 -9.58
C SER A 230 2.86 12.93 -10.44
N LEU A 231 2.81 13.95 -11.30
CA LEU A 231 3.95 14.32 -12.13
C LEU A 231 5.08 14.81 -11.22
N VAL A 232 6.23 14.15 -11.31
CA VAL A 232 7.48 14.52 -10.62
C VAL A 232 8.46 15.18 -11.58
N HIS A 233 9.39 15.97 -11.05
CA HIS A 233 10.58 16.42 -11.79
C HIS A 233 11.46 15.23 -12.15
N GLY A 234 11.60 14.25 -11.23
CA GLY A 234 12.30 12.99 -11.47
C GLY A 234 13.83 13.07 -11.42
N ASP A 235 14.37 14.26 -11.12
CA ASP A 235 15.80 14.51 -10.90
C ASP A 235 16.02 15.77 -10.05
N LEU A 236 15.18 16.01 -9.03
CA LEU A 236 15.25 17.27 -8.29
C LEU A 236 16.27 17.23 -7.15
N TRP A 237 17.44 17.81 -7.39
CA TRP A 237 18.49 18.08 -6.41
C TRP A 237 18.88 19.56 -6.49
N CYS A 238 19.73 20.06 -5.59
CA CYS A 238 20.11 21.49 -5.57
C CYS A 238 20.71 22.00 -6.89
N GLY A 239 21.36 21.13 -7.69
CA GLY A 239 21.91 21.48 -9.00
C GLY A 239 20.85 21.70 -10.10
N ASN A 240 19.60 21.34 -9.86
CA ASN A 240 18.45 21.51 -10.76
C ASN A 240 17.40 22.50 -10.20
N ALA A 241 17.81 23.30 -9.20
CA ALA A 241 17.00 24.33 -8.57
C ALA A 241 17.77 25.66 -8.52
N ALA A 242 17.12 26.76 -8.89
CA ALA A 242 17.72 28.08 -8.87
C ALA A 242 16.70 29.15 -8.47
N VAL A 243 17.18 30.40 -8.36
CA VAL A 243 16.34 31.59 -8.24
C VAL A 243 16.59 32.45 -9.47
N ASP A 244 15.52 32.83 -10.16
CA ASP A 244 15.60 33.80 -11.25
C ASP A 244 15.99 35.17 -10.69
N SER A 245 17.17 35.65 -11.08
CA SER A 245 17.73 36.93 -10.61
C SER A 245 16.86 38.14 -10.94
N ALA A 246 16.06 38.06 -12.02
CA ALA A 246 15.20 39.16 -12.44
C ALA A 246 13.95 39.29 -11.56
N THR A 247 13.40 38.17 -11.08
CA THR A 247 12.13 38.16 -10.33
C THR A 247 12.29 37.80 -8.85
N GLY A 248 13.43 37.24 -8.45
CA GLY A 248 13.67 36.68 -7.12
C GLY A 248 12.86 35.42 -6.82
N ARG A 249 12.21 34.82 -7.82
CA ARG A 249 11.35 33.64 -7.67
C ARG A 249 12.11 32.35 -7.93
N PRO A 250 11.70 31.24 -7.29
CA PRO A 250 12.36 29.96 -7.50
C PRO A 250 12.07 29.41 -8.90
N LEU A 251 12.97 28.57 -9.40
CA LEU A 251 12.93 27.93 -10.70
C LEU A 251 13.48 26.50 -10.58
N ILE A 252 12.87 25.53 -11.25
CA ILE A 252 13.42 24.17 -11.45
C ILE A 252 13.65 23.91 -12.93
N TYR A 253 14.71 23.18 -13.28
CA TYR A 253 15.13 22.93 -14.66
C TYR A 253 15.84 21.58 -14.80
N ASP A 254 16.03 21.13 -16.04
CA ASP A 254 16.59 19.81 -16.37
C ASP A 254 15.75 18.62 -15.85
N PRO A 255 14.43 18.57 -16.10
CA PRO A 255 13.58 17.50 -15.59
C PRO A 255 13.70 16.20 -16.39
N ALA A 256 13.51 15.09 -15.68
CA ALA A 256 13.42 13.73 -16.18
C ALA A 256 12.09 13.11 -15.71
N SER A 257 10.98 13.69 -16.17
CA SER A 257 9.66 13.53 -15.55
C SER A 257 8.94 12.23 -15.87
N PHE A 258 8.15 11.78 -14.90
CA PHE A 258 7.14 10.74 -15.07
C PHE A 258 6.04 10.91 -13.98
N TYR A 259 4.94 10.17 -14.09
CA TYR A 259 3.91 10.13 -13.04
C TYR A 259 4.26 9.08 -11.99
N ALA A 260 4.48 9.53 -10.75
CA ALA A 260 5.00 8.74 -9.64
C ALA A 260 4.12 8.87 -8.37
N HIS A 261 4.44 8.11 -7.33
CA HIS A 261 4.08 8.53 -5.98
C HIS A 261 4.78 9.87 -5.67
N ASN A 262 4.04 10.86 -5.16
CA ASN A 262 4.56 12.23 -4.93
C ASN A 262 5.76 12.29 -3.97
N GLU A 263 5.89 11.37 -3.02
CA GLU A 263 7.04 11.33 -2.11
C GLU A 263 8.32 10.77 -2.76
N TYR A 264 8.23 10.19 -3.97
CA TYR A 264 9.40 9.72 -4.72
C TYR A 264 10.44 10.83 -4.92
N GLU A 265 10.00 12.05 -5.22
CA GLU A 265 10.89 13.21 -5.41
C GLU A 265 11.76 13.49 -4.17
N LEU A 266 11.19 13.30 -2.97
CA LEU A 266 11.88 13.53 -1.70
C LEU A 266 13.01 12.51 -1.47
N GLY A 267 12.98 11.37 -2.16
CA GLY A 267 14.08 10.41 -2.17
C GLY A 267 15.39 11.03 -2.66
N ASN A 268 15.32 11.93 -3.65
CA ASN A 268 16.49 12.64 -4.14
C ASN A 268 16.94 13.76 -3.19
N TRP A 269 16.10 14.17 -2.23
CA TRP A 269 16.45 15.18 -1.24
C TRP A 269 17.16 14.57 -0.02
N ARG A 270 16.98 13.27 0.22
CA ARG A 270 17.52 12.57 1.39
C ARG A 270 19.04 12.63 1.49
N PRO A 271 19.83 12.44 0.40
CA PRO A 271 21.27 12.51 0.49
C PRO A 271 21.76 13.93 0.75
N GLU A 272 22.61 14.14 1.76
CA GLU A 272 23.14 15.46 2.12
C GLU A 272 23.82 16.17 0.93
N ARG A 273 24.49 15.41 0.05
CA ARG A 273 25.13 15.91 -1.18
C ARG A 273 24.17 16.64 -2.13
N ASN A 274 22.87 16.38 -2.02
CA ASN A 274 21.85 16.96 -2.89
C ASN A 274 21.27 18.28 -2.34
N GLY A 275 21.77 18.77 -1.20
CA GLY A 275 21.61 20.16 -0.75
C GLY A 275 20.25 20.55 -0.19
N PHE A 276 19.38 19.57 0.10
CA PHE A 276 18.08 19.82 0.73
C PHE A 276 18.09 19.32 2.18
N ASP A 277 17.98 20.25 3.12
CA ASP A 277 17.94 19.92 4.54
C ASP A 277 16.52 19.59 5.02
N ARG A 278 16.40 19.28 6.32
CA ARG A 278 15.13 18.91 6.95
C ARG A 278 14.03 19.97 6.78
N SER A 279 14.39 21.25 6.64
CA SER A 279 13.41 22.33 6.47
C SER A 279 12.60 22.16 5.19
N PHE A 280 13.17 21.59 4.12
CA PHE A 280 12.47 21.31 2.86
C PHE A 280 11.44 20.20 3.02
N PHE A 281 11.79 19.13 3.74
CA PHE A 281 10.86 18.05 4.07
C PHE A 281 9.68 18.57 4.89
N ASP A 282 9.95 19.34 5.93
CA ASP A 282 8.92 19.87 6.81
C ASP A 282 8.05 20.91 6.09
N ALA A 283 8.63 21.76 5.23
CA ALA A 283 7.89 22.70 4.40
C ALA A 283 6.99 21.99 3.38
N TYR A 284 7.46 20.94 2.71
CA TYR A 284 6.64 20.15 1.80
C TYR A 284 5.49 19.46 2.54
N HIS A 285 5.78 18.82 3.68
CA HIS A 285 4.76 18.11 4.47
C HIS A 285 3.79 19.02 5.23
N SER A 286 4.10 20.32 5.34
CA SER A 286 3.13 21.33 5.78
C SER A 286 2.00 21.55 4.77
N VAL A 287 2.20 21.15 3.51
CA VAL A 287 1.22 21.26 2.42
C VAL A 287 0.62 19.91 2.05
N ILE A 288 1.45 18.87 1.90
CA ILE A 288 1.01 17.51 1.57
C ILE A 288 1.29 16.57 2.74
N PRO A 289 0.26 16.04 3.42
CA PRO A 289 0.45 15.05 4.48
C PRO A 289 1.27 13.84 4.01
N LYS A 290 2.02 13.25 4.94
CA LYS A 290 2.75 12.00 4.67
C LYS A 290 1.79 10.89 4.28
N THR A 291 2.16 10.10 3.29
CA THR A 291 1.38 8.94 2.85
C THR A 291 1.38 7.86 3.93
N ALA A 292 0.20 7.33 4.25
CA ALA A 292 0.05 6.22 5.18
C ALA A 292 0.49 4.88 4.53
N PRO A 293 1.13 3.94 5.27
CA PRO A 293 1.48 4.02 6.69
C PRO A 293 2.58 5.06 6.98
N ILE A 294 2.37 5.88 8.02
CA ILE A 294 3.27 7.01 8.34
C ILE A 294 4.54 6.50 9.03
N GLU A 295 4.44 5.41 9.78
CA GLU A 295 5.57 4.72 10.41
C GLU A 295 6.58 4.18 9.39
N ASP A 296 6.13 3.84 8.18
CA ASP A 296 6.98 3.39 7.09
C ASP A 296 7.58 4.56 6.29
N TYR A 297 7.23 5.81 6.60
CA TYR A 297 7.64 6.98 5.83
C TYR A 297 9.16 7.06 5.69
N ASP A 298 9.91 6.96 6.78
CA ASP A 298 11.36 7.17 6.72
C ASP A 298 12.03 6.09 5.85
N ASP A 299 11.66 4.83 6.03
CA ASP A 299 12.18 3.71 5.25
C ASP A 299 11.76 3.76 3.79
N ARG A 300 10.56 4.25 3.50
CA ARG A 300 10.07 4.49 2.13
C ARG A 300 10.87 5.58 1.43
N ILE A 301 11.19 6.69 2.12
CA ILE A 301 12.10 7.70 1.57
C ILE A 301 13.52 7.16 1.39
N ALA A 302 13.98 6.25 2.27
CA ALA A 302 15.27 5.57 2.12
C ALA A 302 15.29 4.69 0.85
N LEU A 303 14.21 3.93 0.63
CA LEU A 303 14.00 3.14 -0.58
C LEU A 303 14.00 4.01 -1.84
N TYR A 304 13.32 5.16 -1.83
CA TYR A 304 13.38 6.09 -2.96
C TYR A 304 14.77 6.69 -3.16
N SER A 305 15.48 7.01 -2.08
CA SER A 305 16.86 7.50 -2.15
C SER A 305 17.81 6.46 -2.77
N LEU A 306 17.60 5.16 -2.54
CA LEU A 306 18.38 4.10 -3.17
C LEU A 306 18.34 4.18 -4.70
N ARG A 307 17.18 4.51 -5.28
CA ARG A 307 17.04 4.66 -6.75
C ARG A 307 17.93 5.80 -7.29
N PHE A 308 18.07 6.90 -6.57
CA PHE A 308 18.96 8.01 -6.97
C PHE A 308 20.43 7.73 -6.66
N ASN A 309 20.73 6.98 -5.59
CA ASN A 309 22.09 6.55 -5.29
C ASN A 309 22.62 5.51 -6.30
N LEU A 310 21.76 4.60 -6.76
CA LEU A 310 22.06 3.70 -7.88
C LEU A 310 22.35 4.48 -9.17
N GLN A 311 21.58 5.53 -9.45
CA GLN A 311 21.85 6.42 -10.58
C GLN A 311 23.21 7.10 -10.45
N ALA A 312 23.53 7.67 -9.29
CA ALA A 312 24.84 8.29 -9.06
C ALA A 312 25.99 7.29 -9.25
N ALA A 313 25.85 6.06 -8.74
CA ALA A 313 26.82 4.99 -8.95
C ALA A 313 26.99 4.60 -10.43
N ALA A 314 25.91 4.63 -11.23
CA ALA A 314 25.97 4.34 -12.66
C ALA A 314 26.58 5.51 -13.48
N LEU A 315 26.42 6.75 -13.03
CA LEU A 315 27.04 7.92 -13.67
C LEU A 315 28.54 8.05 -13.34
N SER A 316 28.96 7.56 -12.17
CA SER A 316 30.35 7.61 -11.69
C SER A 316 30.82 6.24 -11.19
N PRO A 317 30.94 5.22 -12.07
CA PRO A 317 31.29 3.85 -11.68
C PRO A 317 32.67 3.72 -11.03
N GLU A 318 33.57 4.68 -11.26
CA GLU A 318 34.88 4.79 -10.63
C GLU A 318 34.84 5.23 -9.15
N ASP A 319 33.76 5.87 -8.71
CA ASP A 319 33.58 6.29 -7.32
C ASP A 319 32.84 5.21 -6.51
N ALA A 320 33.64 4.37 -5.83
CA ALA A 320 33.12 3.29 -5.00
C ALA A 320 32.26 3.77 -3.82
N SER A 321 32.28 5.05 -3.44
CA SER A 321 31.49 5.57 -2.31
C SER A 321 29.98 5.44 -2.55
N PHE A 322 29.51 5.68 -3.78
CA PHE A 322 28.09 5.52 -4.14
C PHE A 322 27.65 4.07 -4.04
N ARG A 323 28.45 3.15 -4.60
CA ARG A 323 28.21 1.70 -4.49
C ARG A 323 28.16 1.25 -3.03
N ASN A 324 29.12 1.65 -2.22
CA ASN A 324 29.19 1.25 -0.82
C ASN A 324 27.95 1.73 -0.04
N SER A 325 27.52 2.98 -0.27
CA SER A 325 26.32 3.54 0.34
C SER A 325 25.05 2.79 -0.08
N VAL A 326 24.91 2.44 -1.36
CA VAL A 326 23.77 1.62 -1.85
C VAL A 326 23.74 0.26 -1.16
N ILE A 327 24.87 -0.44 -1.11
CA ILE A 327 24.94 -1.78 -0.50
C ILE A 327 24.64 -1.73 1.00
N GLU A 328 25.14 -0.73 1.72
CA GLU A 328 24.87 -0.56 3.15
C GLU A 328 23.37 -0.34 3.43
N GLU A 329 22.73 0.55 2.68
CA GLU A 329 21.31 0.86 2.86
C GLU A 329 20.41 -0.32 2.46
N MET A 330 20.75 -1.04 1.36
CA MET A 330 20.04 -2.28 0.99
C MET A 330 20.16 -3.33 2.11
N ARG A 331 21.35 -3.53 2.70
CA ARG A 331 21.54 -4.47 3.83
C ARG A 331 20.71 -4.05 5.04
N HIS A 332 20.66 -2.76 5.34
CA HIS A 332 19.86 -2.23 6.44
C HIS A 332 18.37 -2.55 6.26
N LEU A 333 17.81 -2.22 5.10
CA LEU A 333 16.39 -2.45 4.82
C LEU A 333 16.04 -3.95 4.78
N VAL A 334 16.87 -4.79 4.16
CA VAL A 334 16.66 -6.24 4.15
C VAL A 334 16.71 -6.83 5.56
N ALA A 335 17.65 -6.40 6.40
CA ALA A 335 17.73 -6.85 7.79
C ALA A 335 16.53 -6.40 8.63
N LYS A 336 15.95 -5.23 8.31
CA LYS A 336 14.78 -4.66 9.00
C LYS A 336 13.46 -5.33 8.58
N TYR A 337 13.35 -5.80 7.35
CA TYR A 337 12.14 -6.42 6.79
C TYR A 337 12.37 -7.87 6.29
N PRO A 338 12.84 -8.78 7.15
CA PRO A 338 13.24 -10.13 6.72
C PRO A 338 12.09 -11.04 6.25
N GLY A 339 10.84 -10.71 6.60
CA GLY A 339 9.63 -11.43 6.15
C GLY A 339 8.73 -10.64 5.20
N GLY A 340 9.23 -9.50 4.71
CA GLY A 340 8.59 -8.69 3.66
C GLY A 340 7.11 -8.38 3.88
N TYR A 341 6.37 -8.27 2.77
CA TYR A 341 4.94 -7.96 2.82
C TYR A 341 4.13 -9.09 3.46
N GLU A 342 4.56 -10.34 3.34
CA GLU A 342 3.84 -11.47 3.93
C GLU A 342 3.78 -11.36 5.45
N GLU A 343 4.89 -11.00 6.10
CA GLU A 343 4.93 -10.76 7.55
C GLU A 343 3.99 -9.62 7.95
N TYR A 344 3.98 -8.52 7.20
CA TYR A 344 3.04 -7.41 7.40
C TYR A 344 1.58 -7.84 7.28
N ALA A 345 1.22 -8.56 6.21
CA ALA A 345 -0.13 -9.09 6.00
C ALA A 345 -0.54 -10.11 7.08
N ARG A 346 0.42 -10.88 7.61
CA ARG A 346 0.19 -11.82 8.73
C ARG A 346 -0.10 -11.08 10.03
N MET A 347 0.58 -9.97 10.34
CA MET A 347 0.29 -9.17 11.54
C MET A 347 -1.14 -8.61 11.54
N LEU A 348 -1.69 -8.32 10.35
CA LEU A 348 -3.09 -7.93 10.19
C LEU A 348 -4.05 -9.12 10.29
N SER A 349 -3.58 -10.33 9.98
CA SER A 349 -4.36 -11.57 10.02
C SER A 349 -4.46 -12.18 11.42
N VAL A 350 -3.67 -11.72 12.38
CA VAL A 350 -3.70 -12.16 13.77
C VAL A 350 -4.17 -11.01 14.66
N GLY A 351 -5.43 -11.08 15.08
CA GLY A 351 -6.01 -10.11 16.01
C GLY A 351 -5.99 -10.56 17.47
N PHE A 352 -6.31 -9.63 18.36
CA PHE A 352 -6.39 -9.87 19.79
C PHE A 352 -7.84 -9.94 20.24
N GLY A 353 -8.28 -11.13 20.67
CA GLY A 353 -9.63 -11.36 21.20
C GLY A 353 -9.75 -10.95 22.67
N THR A 354 -10.79 -10.17 23.00
CA THR A 354 -10.99 -9.60 24.35
C THR A 354 -11.98 -10.37 25.24
N PHE A 355 -12.42 -11.57 24.84
CA PHE A 355 -13.36 -12.37 25.64
C PHE A 355 -12.80 -12.77 27.02
N GLN A 356 -13.67 -12.98 28.03
CA GLN A 356 -13.35 -13.02 29.48
C GLN A 356 -12.20 -13.97 29.91
N SER A 357 -11.48 -13.58 30.98
CA SER A 357 -10.44 -14.39 31.66
C SER A 357 -11.04 -15.15 32.83
N ASP A 358 -10.27 -16.02 33.50
CA ASP A 358 -10.72 -16.62 34.78
C ASP A 358 -10.96 -15.52 35.84
N ASP A 359 -10.20 -14.43 35.76
CA ASP A 359 -10.33 -13.24 36.61
C ASP A 359 -11.33 -12.19 36.07
N GLY A 360 -12.18 -12.55 35.10
CA GLY A 360 -13.09 -11.60 34.44
C GLY A 360 -12.35 -10.54 33.60
N ASN A 361 -12.77 -9.27 33.71
CA ASN A 361 -12.25 -8.13 32.93
C ASN A 361 -11.05 -7.43 33.57
N GLY A 362 -10.56 -7.87 34.74
CA GLY A 362 -9.53 -7.16 35.52
C GLY A 362 -8.21 -6.89 34.77
N ASN A 363 -7.82 -7.78 33.86
CA ASN A 363 -6.55 -7.70 33.13
C ASN A 363 -6.67 -7.22 31.67
N ILE A 364 -7.86 -6.77 31.24
CA ILE A 364 -8.09 -6.50 29.81
C ILE A 364 -7.26 -5.32 29.30
N LYS A 365 -7.11 -4.27 30.11
CA LYS A 365 -6.31 -3.09 29.74
C LYS A 365 -4.86 -3.48 29.44
N GLN A 366 -4.27 -4.26 30.35
CA GLN A 366 -2.90 -4.71 30.22
C GLN A 366 -2.73 -5.64 29.01
N GLY A 367 -3.68 -6.56 28.79
CA GLY A 367 -3.65 -7.48 27.65
C GLY A 367 -3.69 -6.74 26.31
N VAL A 368 -4.62 -5.81 26.12
CA VAL A 368 -4.72 -5.02 24.89
C VAL A 368 -3.48 -4.14 24.68
N LEU A 369 -2.98 -3.49 25.74
CA LEU A 369 -1.79 -2.64 25.65
C LEU A 369 -0.56 -3.45 25.25
N GLN A 370 -0.42 -4.64 25.82
CA GLN A 370 0.67 -5.55 25.51
C GLN A 370 0.56 -6.08 24.07
N ALA A 371 -0.64 -6.44 23.62
CA ALA A 371 -0.87 -6.86 22.23
C ALA A 371 -0.47 -5.76 21.24
N LEU A 372 -0.92 -4.52 21.45
CA LEU A 372 -0.57 -3.37 20.60
C LEU A 372 0.95 -3.13 20.56
N ARG A 373 1.63 -3.23 21.71
CA ARG A 373 3.10 -3.14 21.81
C ARG A 373 3.83 -4.25 21.07
N PHE A 374 3.23 -5.43 20.99
CA PHE A 374 3.77 -6.56 20.22
C PHE A 374 3.44 -6.50 18.73
N GLY A 375 2.82 -5.42 18.25
CA GLY A 375 2.54 -5.24 16.82
C GLY A 375 1.15 -5.70 16.38
N TYR A 376 0.28 -6.16 17.30
CA TYR A 376 -1.11 -6.42 16.93
C TYR A 376 -1.76 -5.12 16.44
N ARG A 377 -2.52 -5.24 15.35
CA ARG A 377 -3.29 -4.15 14.76
C ARG A 377 -4.77 -4.49 14.57
N HIS A 378 -5.21 -5.69 14.95
CA HIS A 378 -6.63 -6.06 14.97
C HIS A 378 -7.08 -6.33 16.40
N ILE A 379 -8.06 -5.59 16.91
CA ILE A 379 -8.65 -5.77 18.24
C ILE A 379 -10.12 -6.18 18.09
N ASP A 380 -10.50 -7.33 18.66
CA ASP A 380 -11.85 -7.86 18.62
C ASP A 380 -12.52 -7.80 20.00
N THR A 381 -13.66 -7.11 20.08
CA THR A 381 -14.49 -6.93 21.29
C THR A 381 -15.98 -7.01 20.97
N THR A 382 -16.83 -6.77 21.97
CA THR A 382 -18.28 -6.59 21.84
C THR A 382 -18.83 -6.01 23.14
N ILE A 383 -19.91 -5.24 23.02
CA ILE A 383 -20.66 -4.71 24.15
C ILE A 383 -21.06 -5.78 25.17
N ALA A 384 -21.30 -7.02 24.72
CA ALA A 384 -21.68 -8.13 25.57
C ALA A 384 -20.56 -8.57 26.55
N TYR A 385 -19.29 -8.23 26.28
CA TYR A 385 -18.17 -8.57 27.16
C TYR A 385 -18.01 -7.58 28.31
N GLY A 386 -18.61 -6.39 28.20
CA GLY A 386 -18.55 -5.35 29.21
C GLY A 386 -17.14 -4.78 29.40
N ASN A 387 -16.31 -4.76 28.34
CA ASN A 387 -14.92 -4.29 28.38
C ASN A 387 -14.53 -3.29 27.27
N GLU A 388 -15.50 -2.81 26.48
CA GLU A 388 -15.25 -1.84 25.40
C GLU A 388 -14.64 -0.53 25.91
N ARG A 389 -15.02 -0.10 27.12
CA ARG A 389 -14.47 1.13 27.72
C ARG A 389 -12.96 1.02 27.93
N GLU A 390 -12.54 -0.10 28.51
CA GLU A 390 -11.15 -0.40 28.78
C GLU A 390 -10.34 -0.56 27.49
N VAL A 391 -10.92 -1.17 26.45
CA VAL A 391 -10.31 -1.27 25.12
C VAL A 391 -10.08 0.12 24.53
N GLY A 392 -11.10 0.99 24.57
CA GLY A 392 -11.03 2.35 24.06
C GLY A 392 -9.97 3.21 24.76
N GLU A 393 -9.94 3.15 26.09
CA GLU A 393 -8.92 3.85 26.90
C GLU A 393 -7.49 3.41 26.53
N VAL A 394 -7.28 2.13 26.23
CA VAL A 394 -5.96 1.61 25.84
C VAL A 394 -5.59 1.99 24.42
N ILE A 395 -6.50 1.90 23.46
CA ILE A 395 -6.26 2.34 22.08
C ILE A 395 -5.80 3.80 22.09
N LYS A 396 -6.55 4.68 22.77
CA LYS A 396 -6.19 6.10 22.92
C LYS A 396 -4.82 6.30 23.59
N LYS A 397 -4.53 5.53 24.65
CA LYS A 397 -3.25 5.62 25.39
C LYS A 397 -2.07 5.05 24.60
N SER A 398 -2.30 4.17 23.63
CA SER A 398 -1.23 3.51 22.87
C SER A 398 -0.43 4.48 22.00
N GLY A 399 -1.03 5.61 21.60
CA GLY A 399 -0.44 6.58 20.68
C GLY A 399 -0.40 6.12 19.22
N ILE A 400 -0.92 4.93 18.91
CA ILE A 400 -1.06 4.40 17.56
C ILE A 400 -2.26 5.09 16.88
N SER A 401 -2.11 5.47 15.61
CA SER A 401 -3.21 6.06 14.85
C SER A 401 -4.39 5.08 14.77
N LEU A 402 -5.62 5.58 14.91
CA LEU A 402 -6.81 4.73 14.78
C LEU A 402 -6.91 4.09 13.39
N GLU A 403 -6.37 4.76 12.36
CA GLU A 403 -6.33 4.24 10.98
C GLU A 403 -5.46 3.00 10.84
N GLU A 404 -4.52 2.77 11.76
CA GLU A 404 -3.68 1.57 11.80
C GLU A 404 -4.33 0.42 12.58
N ILE A 405 -5.41 0.66 13.33
CA ILE A 405 -6.03 -0.36 14.17
C ILE A 405 -7.39 -0.77 13.60
N ILE A 406 -7.51 -2.04 13.23
CA ILE A 406 -8.79 -2.67 12.93
C ILE A 406 -9.51 -2.93 14.26
N VAL A 407 -10.51 -2.11 14.57
CA VAL A 407 -11.40 -2.32 15.72
C VAL A 407 -12.66 -3.04 15.28
N THR A 408 -12.91 -4.22 15.87
CA THR A 408 -14.13 -5.00 15.66
C THR A 408 -15.01 -4.99 16.90
N THR A 409 -16.28 -4.60 16.76
CA THR A 409 -17.31 -4.80 17.79
C THR A 409 -18.55 -5.48 17.20
N LYS A 410 -19.54 -5.84 18.04
CA LYS A 410 -20.65 -6.71 17.64
C LYS A 410 -21.98 -6.31 18.25
N LEU A 411 -23.03 -6.33 17.43
CA LEU A 411 -24.44 -6.15 17.81
C LEU A 411 -24.90 -7.32 18.67
N ALA A 412 -25.27 -7.04 19.92
CA ALA A 412 -25.75 -8.05 20.87
C ALA A 412 -27.20 -8.48 20.58
N GLN A 413 -27.56 -9.70 21.01
CA GLN A 413 -28.83 -10.36 20.67
C GLN A 413 -30.10 -9.60 21.11
N THR A 414 -30.02 -8.73 22.12
CA THR A 414 -31.14 -7.90 22.59
C THR A 414 -31.36 -6.63 21.78
N TRP A 415 -30.51 -6.37 20.77
CA TRP A 415 -30.49 -5.14 19.97
C TRP A 415 -30.83 -5.37 18.49
N HIS A 416 -31.37 -6.53 18.13
CA HIS A 416 -31.66 -6.87 16.74
C HIS A 416 -32.85 -6.11 16.13
N CYS A 417 -33.67 -5.43 16.93
CA CYS A 417 -34.74 -4.62 16.40
C CYS A 417 -34.19 -3.47 15.56
N VAL A 418 -34.77 -3.23 14.38
CA VAL A 418 -34.32 -2.23 13.39
C VAL A 418 -34.11 -0.84 14.00
N SER A 419 -34.98 -0.42 14.92
CA SER A 419 -34.89 0.90 15.58
C SER A 419 -33.78 1.00 16.61
N ASP A 420 -33.24 -0.13 17.06
CA ASP A 420 -32.22 -0.19 18.12
C ASP A 420 -30.79 -0.29 17.56
N VAL A 421 -30.62 -0.77 16.32
CA VAL A 421 -29.32 -1.11 15.73
C VAL A 421 -28.34 0.08 15.74
N GLU A 422 -28.80 1.27 15.37
CA GLU A 422 -27.95 2.47 15.37
C GLU A 422 -27.52 2.86 16.78
N ARG A 423 -28.49 2.96 17.71
CA ARG A 423 -28.22 3.25 19.12
C ARG A 423 -27.28 2.23 19.76
N ALA A 424 -27.33 0.97 19.34
CA ALA A 424 -26.43 -0.07 19.83
C ALA A 424 -24.97 0.21 19.44
N LEU A 425 -24.73 0.62 18.19
CA LEU A 425 -23.40 0.99 17.74
C LEU A 425 -22.94 2.30 18.38
N ASP A 426 -23.81 3.30 18.49
CA ASP A 426 -23.47 4.58 19.15
C ASP A 426 -22.99 4.36 20.59
N LEU A 427 -23.65 3.47 21.34
CA LEU A 427 -23.22 3.12 22.70
C LEU A 427 -21.86 2.41 22.72
N SER A 428 -21.59 1.52 21.75
CA SER A 428 -20.27 0.91 21.58
C SER A 428 -19.20 1.96 21.24
N LEU A 429 -19.49 2.89 20.34
CA LEU A 429 -18.58 3.98 19.94
C LEU A 429 -18.27 4.91 21.11
N GLU A 430 -19.28 5.28 21.91
CA GLU A 430 -19.10 6.07 23.13
C GLU A 430 -18.15 5.37 24.11
N ARG A 431 -18.35 4.07 24.34
CA ARG A 431 -17.49 3.29 25.25
C ARG A 431 -16.07 3.17 24.70
N LEU A 432 -15.93 2.84 23.42
CA LEU A 432 -14.65 2.72 22.74
C LEU A 432 -13.94 4.08 22.59
N GLN A 433 -14.66 5.20 22.75
CA GLN A 433 -14.16 6.55 22.50
C GLN A 433 -13.67 6.73 21.06
N LEU A 434 -14.43 6.21 20.10
CA LEU A 434 -14.12 6.23 18.67
C LEU A 434 -15.27 6.86 17.88
N ASP A 435 -14.96 7.48 16.74
CA ASP A 435 -15.96 7.99 15.82
C ASP A 435 -16.50 6.92 14.87
N TYR A 436 -15.72 5.85 14.65
CA TYR A 436 -16.12 4.70 13.84
C TYR A 436 -15.44 3.41 14.32
N VAL A 437 -15.96 2.27 13.87
CA VAL A 437 -15.27 0.97 13.92
C VAL A 437 -14.97 0.46 12.51
N ASN A 438 -13.88 -0.30 12.35
CA ASN A 438 -13.55 -0.88 11.05
C ASN A 438 -14.56 -1.99 10.68
N LEU A 439 -15.02 -2.75 11.67
CA LEU A 439 -15.92 -3.89 11.47
C LEU A 439 -16.99 -3.98 12.55
N TYR A 440 -18.25 -4.05 12.13
CA TYR A 440 -19.40 -4.30 13.01
C TYR A 440 -20.13 -5.60 12.64
N LEU A 441 -20.22 -6.54 13.59
CA LEU A 441 -20.78 -7.87 13.33
C LEU A 441 -22.13 -8.08 14.01
N MET A 442 -23.08 -8.73 13.32
CA MET A 442 -24.23 -9.32 14.01
C MET A 442 -23.75 -10.56 14.79
N HIS A 443 -23.77 -10.50 16.11
CA HIS A 443 -22.99 -11.42 16.95
C HIS A 443 -23.51 -12.86 16.90
N PHE A 444 -24.83 -13.05 16.84
CA PHE A 444 -25.45 -14.37 16.75
C PHE A 444 -26.66 -14.36 15.81
N PRO A 445 -27.05 -15.53 15.28
CA PRO A 445 -28.22 -15.66 14.40
C PRO A 445 -29.59 -15.64 15.11
N HIS A 446 -29.62 -15.54 16.44
CA HIS A 446 -30.84 -15.45 17.24
C HIS A 446 -30.89 -14.13 18.01
N ALA A 447 -32.11 -13.63 18.18
CA ALA A 447 -32.41 -12.48 19.03
C ALA A 447 -32.96 -12.95 20.39
N TYR A 448 -32.66 -12.20 21.44
CA TYR A 448 -33.29 -12.37 22.74
C TYR A 448 -34.37 -11.33 22.94
N SER A 449 -35.43 -11.69 23.65
CA SER A 449 -36.44 -10.72 24.05
C SER A 449 -35.82 -9.69 25.01
N PRO A 450 -35.85 -8.39 24.68
CA PRO A 450 -35.22 -7.36 25.49
C PRO A 450 -36.07 -6.97 26.69
N GLY A 451 -35.43 -6.81 27.86
CA GLY A 451 -36.01 -6.18 29.03
C GLY A 451 -35.93 -4.64 28.97
N PRO A 452 -36.38 -3.93 30.02
CA PRO A 452 -36.46 -2.46 30.05
C PRO A 452 -35.15 -1.75 29.66
N ASP A 453 -34.00 -2.26 30.11
CA ASP A 453 -32.67 -1.70 29.83
C ASP A 453 -31.88 -2.51 28.79
N LYS A 454 -32.59 -3.15 27.85
CA LYS A 454 -32.01 -4.08 26.85
C LYS A 454 -31.25 -5.25 27.47
N THR A 455 -31.53 -5.57 28.74
CA THR A 455 -31.11 -6.80 29.40
C THR A 455 -31.82 -8.00 28.78
N THR A 456 -31.23 -9.19 28.86
CA THR A 456 -31.88 -10.42 28.38
C THR A 456 -33.01 -10.82 29.31
N MET A 457 -34.25 -10.85 28.82
CA MET A 457 -35.34 -11.50 29.56
C MET A 457 -35.08 -13.01 29.64
N ARG A 458 -35.40 -13.60 30.80
CA ARG A 458 -35.14 -15.01 31.10
C ARG A 458 -36.41 -15.70 31.57
N HIS A 459 -36.53 -16.97 31.22
CA HIS A 459 -37.50 -17.88 31.81
C HIS A 459 -37.18 -18.10 33.31
N PRO A 460 -38.14 -18.62 34.11
CA PRO A 460 -37.90 -18.94 35.53
C PRO A 460 -36.73 -19.90 35.77
N ASN A 461 -36.38 -20.74 34.79
CA ASN A 461 -35.22 -21.64 34.85
C ASN A 461 -33.88 -20.94 34.52
N GLY A 462 -33.87 -19.61 34.38
CA GLY A 462 -32.69 -18.81 34.06
C GLY A 462 -32.28 -18.80 32.59
N LYS A 463 -32.91 -19.58 31.71
CA LYS A 463 -32.59 -19.59 30.27
C LYS A 463 -33.10 -18.31 29.59
N PRO A 464 -32.36 -17.74 28.62
CA PRO A 464 -32.83 -16.61 27.81
C PRO A 464 -34.14 -16.92 27.10
N ILE A 465 -35.03 -15.93 26.99
CA ILE A 465 -36.19 -15.99 26.11
C ILE A 465 -35.76 -15.60 24.70
N ILE A 466 -35.97 -16.49 23.73
CA ILE A 466 -35.64 -16.25 22.33
C ILE A 466 -36.82 -15.57 21.64
N ASP A 467 -36.54 -14.47 20.94
CA ASP A 467 -37.50 -13.85 20.02
C ASP A 467 -37.35 -14.52 18.65
N TYR A 468 -38.18 -15.53 18.38
CA TYR A 468 -38.11 -16.30 17.14
C TYR A 468 -38.49 -15.48 15.91
N GLN A 469 -39.40 -14.50 16.05
CA GLN A 469 -39.81 -13.65 14.94
C GLN A 469 -38.65 -12.75 14.53
N MET A 470 -38.04 -12.06 15.49
CA MET A 470 -36.85 -11.23 15.25
C MET A 470 -35.65 -12.07 14.78
N SER A 471 -35.48 -13.29 15.30
CA SER A 471 -34.43 -14.21 14.84
C SER A 471 -34.58 -14.62 13.36
N ARG A 472 -35.81 -14.69 12.84
CA ARG A 472 -36.11 -14.98 11.43
C ARG A 472 -35.96 -13.74 10.55
N ASP A 473 -36.18 -12.56 11.12
CA ASP A 473 -36.13 -11.26 10.43
C ASP A 473 -34.75 -10.57 10.48
N TYR A 474 -33.68 -11.35 10.63
CA TYR A 474 -32.31 -10.84 10.55
C TYR A 474 -31.96 -10.07 9.25
N PRO A 475 -32.62 -10.27 8.08
CA PRO A 475 -32.40 -9.40 6.92
C PRO A 475 -32.81 -7.95 7.17
N SER A 476 -33.88 -7.71 7.95
CA SER A 476 -34.29 -6.35 8.31
C SER A 476 -33.31 -5.71 9.28
N THR A 477 -32.81 -6.47 10.26
CA THR A 477 -31.69 -6.04 11.12
C THR A 477 -30.45 -5.69 10.29
N TRP A 478 -30.12 -6.52 9.29
CA TRP A 478 -29.00 -6.26 8.39
C TRP A 478 -29.18 -4.96 7.61
N ALA A 479 -30.36 -4.73 7.02
CA ALA A 479 -30.64 -3.49 6.30
C ALA A 479 -30.45 -2.25 7.20
N ALA A 480 -30.65 -2.38 8.51
CA ALA A 480 -30.30 -1.35 9.48
C ALA A 480 -28.79 -1.18 9.67
N MET A 481 -28.03 -2.28 9.70
CA MET A 481 -26.56 -2.26 9.75
C MET A 481 -25.95 -1.65 8.48
N GLU A 482 -26.52 -1.87 7.29
CA GLU A 482 -26.03 -1.25 6.05
C GLU A 482 -26.06 0.28 6.12
N ARG A 483 -27.07 0.86 6.78
CA ARG A 483 -27.15 2.31 6.99
C ARG A 483 -26.03 2.85 7.88
N LEU A 484 -25.45 2.02 8.74
CA LEU A 484 -24.29 2.40 9.57
C LEU A 484 -23.02 2.54 8.72
N VAL A 485 -22.94 1.78 7.61
CA VAL A 485 -21.87 1.94 6.62
C VAL A 485 -22.07 3.23 5.84
N ASP A 486 -23.29 3.50 5.37
CA ASP A 486 -23.60 4.74 4.64
C ASP A 486 -23.31 6.00 5.49
N LYS A 487 -23.51 5.92 6.82
CA LYS A 487 -23.18 7.00 7.77
C LYS A 487 -21.69 7.11 8.13
N GLY A 488 -20.89 6.09 7.83
CA GLY A 488 -19.48 6.03 8.18
C GLY A 488 -19.17 5.56 9.61
N ASN A 489 -20.18 5.25 10.44
CA ASN A 489 -20.02 4.74 11.81
C ASN A 489 -19.36 3.34 11.84
N SER A 490 -19.51 2.56 10.76
CA SER A 490 -18.78 1.32 10.56
C SER A 490 -18.23 1.25 9.13
N LYS A 491 -16.96 0.90 8.93
CA LYS A 491 -16.39 0.78 7.57
C LYS A 491 -16.89 -0.48 6.86
N MET A 492 -17.04 -1.58 7.60
CA MET A 492 -17.51 -2.87 7.09
C MET A 492 -18.52 -3.49 8.05
N ILE A 493 -19.35 -4.39 7.53
CA ILE A 493 -20.32 -5.17 8.31
C ILE A 493 -20.22 -6.66 8.00
N GLY A 494 -20.59 -7.50 8.95
CA GLY A 494 -20.47 -8.95 8.82
C GLY A 494 -21.34 -9.74 9.79
N PHE A 495 -21.21 -11.06 9.74
CA PHE A 495 -21.94 -11.99 10.60
C PHE A 495 -21.00 -12.77 11.51
N SER A 496 -21.46 -13.10 12.72
CA SER A 496 -20.82 -14.10 13.57
C SER A 496 -21.78 -15.27 13.86
N ASN A 497 -21.27 -16.51 13.85
CA ASN A 497 -22.02 -17.74 14.18
C ASN A 497 -23.22 -18.17 13.27
N PHE A 498 -23.58 -17.40 12.24
CA PHE A 498 -24.46 -17.83 11.13
C PHE A 498 -23.95 -19.07 10.35
N ASN A 499 -24.87 -19.88 9.82
CA ASN A 499 -24.59 -21.06 8.99
C ASN A 499 -24.76 -20.78 7.48
N ILE A 500 -24.35 -21.74 6.64
CA ILE A 500 -24.39 -21.63 5.16
C ILE A 500 -25.81 -21.37 4.65
N LEU A 501 -26.84 -22.04 5.20
CA LEU A 501 -28.22 -21.91 4.71
C LEU A 501 -28.75 -20.49 4.89
N ARG A 502 -28.50 -19.88 6.05
CA ARG A 502 -28.86 -18.47 6.31
C ARG A 502 -28.09 -17.53 5.39
N LEU A 503 -26.78 -17.73 5.24
CA LEU A 503 -25.96 -16.91 4.33
C LEU A 503 -26.46 -17.00 2.87
N LYS A 504 -26.76 -18.19 2.36
CA LYS A 504 -27.29 -18.38 1.00
C LYS A 504 -28.62 -17.66 0.77
N ARG A 505 -29.53 -17.72 1.75
CA ARG A 505 -30.81 -17.01 1.69
C ARG A 505 -30.60 -15.50 1.69
N PHE A 506 -29.70 -15.03 2.54
CA PHE A 506 -29.43 -13.64 2.77
C PHE A 506 -28.69 -12.94 1.62
N LEU A 507 -27.68 -13.58 1.02
CA LEU A 507 -26.88 -13.02 -0.08
C LEU A 507 -27.71 -12.66 -1.31
N LYS A 508 -28.94 -13.19 -1.44
CA LYS A 508 -29.86 -12.84 -2.53
C LYS A 508 -30.55 -11.48 -2.32
N SER A 509 -30.59 -10.97 -1.09
CA SER A 509 -31.37 -9.78 -0.71
C SER A 509 -30.54 -8.65 -0.09
N SER A 510 -29.24 -8.86 0.14
CA SER A 510 -28.35 -7.85 0.72
C SER A 510 -27.90 -6.83 -0.33
N ARG A 511 -27.94 -5.53 -0.01
CA ARG A 511 -27.33 -4.48 -0.84
C ARG A 511 -25.81 -4.44 -0.63
N ILE A 512 -25.39 -4.51 0.64
CA ILE A 512 -23.98 -4.64 1.02
C ILE A 512 -23.78 -6.10 1.45
N PRO A 513 -23.02 -6.91 0.71
CA PRO A 513 -22.70 -8.28 1.12
C PRO A 513 -21.83 -8.26 2.40
N PRO A 514 -21.88 -9.30 3.23
CA PRO A 514 -21.08 -9.36 4.45
C PRO A 514 -19.60 -9.44 4.09
N ALA A 515 -18.80 -8.50 4.58
CA ALA A 515 -17.36 -8.50 4.36
C ALA A 515 -16.67 -9.62 5.14
N VAL A 516 -17.16 -9.88 6.36
CA VAL A 516 -16.54 -10.82 7.31
C VAL A 516 -17.56 -11.81 7.86
N LYS A 517 -17.07 -13.03 8.04
CA LYS A 517 -17.73 -14.12 8.72
C LYS A 517 -16.88 -14.62 9.87
N GLN A 518 -17.25 -14.26 11.10
CA GLN A 518 -16.58 -14.75 12.30
C GLN A 518 -17.21 -16.07 12.78
N ILE A 519 -16.39 -17.09 13.05
CA ILE A 519 -16.85 -18.44 13.41
C ILE A 519 -15.88 -19.12 14.38
N GLU A 520 -16.39 -20.09 15.13
CA GLU A 520 -15.55 -21.00 15.92
C GLU A 520 -14.76 -21.89 14.97
N LEU A 521 -13.44 -21.82 14.96
CA LEU A 521 -12.65 -22.65 14.05
C LEU A 521 -11.33 -23.03 14.70
N HIS A 522 -11.09 -24.33 14.81
CA HIS A 522 -9.89 -24.93 15.39
C HIS A 522 -9.73 -26.36 14.84
N PRO A 523 -8.65 -27.10 15.13
CA PRO A 523 -8.39 -28.40 14.49
C PRO A 523 -9.51 -29.45 14.64
N TYR A 524 -10.26 -29.40 15.74
CA TYR A 524 -11.42 -30.28 15.96
C TYR A 524 -12.73 -29.79 15.30
N LEU A 525 -12.76 -28.57 14.76
CA LEU A 525 -13.92 -27.98 14.07
C LEU A 525 -13.42 -27.11 12.90
N PRO A 526 -12.91 -27.70 11.83
CA PRO A 526 -12.32 -26.95 10.72
C PRO A 526 -13.36 -26.22 9.86
N GLN A 527 -14.63 -26.67 9.91
CA GLN A 527 -15.75 -26.08 9.15
C GLN A 527 -15.47 -25.90 7.65
N VAL A 528 -14.82 -26.90 7.02
CA VAL A 528 -14.29 -26.84 5.64
C VAL A 528 -15.34 -26.32 4.64
N GLU A 529 -16.55 -26.88 4.64
CA GLU A 529 -17.61 -26.48 3.71
C GLU A 529 -18.02 -25.00 3.85
N LEU A 530 -18.03 -24.47 5.09
CA LEU A 530 -18.39 -23.08 5.35
C LEU A 530 -17.26 -22.14 4.93
N VAL A 531 -16.00 -22.52 5.18
CA VAL A 531 -14.82 -21.77 4.75
C VAL A 531 -14.78 -21.69 3.23
N ASP A 532 -14.95 -22.81 2.53
CA ASP A 532 -14.95 -22.85 1.06
C ASP A 532 -16.10 -22.03 0.48
N PHE A 533 -17.29 -22.11 1.07
CA PHE A 533 -18.43 -21.27 0.69
C PHE A 533 -18.11 -19.78 0.84
N CYS A 534 -17.51 -19.37 1.96
CA CYS A 534 -17.14 -17.97 2.20
C CYS A 534 -16.09 -17.49 1.18
N LYS A 535 -15.05 -18.30 0.91
CA LYS A 535 -14.02 -18.01 -0.10
C LYS A 535 -14.63 -17.79 -1.49
N ILE A 536 -15.50 -18.69 -1.95
CA ILE A 536 -16.18 -18.58 -3.24
C ILE A 536 -17.04 -17.30 -3.33
N LYS A 537 -17.56 -16.83 -2.20
CA LYS A 537 -18.41 -15.63 -2.12
C LYS A 537 -17.64 -14.35 -1.80
N GLY A 538 -16.32 -14.39 -1.70
CA GLY A 538 -15.50 -13.22 -1.34
C GLY A 538 -15.74 -12.73 0.09
N ILE A 539 -16.17 -13.61 1.00
CA ILE A 539 -16.42 -13.29 2.41
C ILE A 539 -15.19 -13.75 3.22
N HIS A 540 -14.55 -12.82 3.92
CA HIS A 540 -13.38 -13.14 4.74
C HIS A 540 -13.75 -13.90 6.01
N VAL A 541 -12.98 -14.93 6.38
CA VAL A 541 -13.25 -15.73 7.57
C VAL A 541 -12.34 -15.30 8.71
N VAL A 542 -12.93 -15.10 9.89
CA VAL A 542 -12.20 -14.84 11.15
C VAL A 542 -12.51 -15.95 12.15
N ALA A 543 -11.49 -16.67 12.59
CA ALA A 543 -11.58 -17.74 13.57
C ALA A 543 -11.55 -17.17 15.01
N HIS A 544 -12.70 -17.26 15.70
CA HIS A 544 -12.75 -17.14 17.15
C HIS A 544 -12.51 -18.51 17.81
N GLN A 545 -12.08 -18.48 19.07
CA GLN A 545 -11.65 -19.68 19.81
C GLN A 545 -10.69 -20.60 19.02
N PRO A 546 -9.62 -20.07 18.39
CA PRO A 546 -8.75 -20.85 17.52
C PRO A 546 -8.03 -22.02 18.21
N LEU A 547 -8.03 -22.04 19.54
CA LEU A 547 -7.43 -23.09 20.39
C LEU A 547 -8.47 -23.97 21.12
N GLY A 548 -9.76 -23.89 20.78
CA GLY A 548 -10.81 -24.78 21.30
C GLY A 548 -11.44 -24.38 22.64
N GLY A 549 -11.70 -23.08 22.85
CA GLY A 549 -12.54 -22.58 23.96
C GLY A 549 -11.95 -22.77 25.36
N LYS A 550 -12.79 -22.70 26.42
CA LYS A 550 -12.39 -23.01 27.80
C LYS A 550 -13.09 -24.31 28.27
N PRO A 551 -12.37 -25.26 28.90
CA PRO A 551 -10.90 -25.31 29.00
C PRO A 551 -10.27 -25.43 27.60
N VAL A 552 -9.04 -24.92 27.41
CA VAL A 552 -8.39 -24.84 26.10
C VAL A 552 -8.07 -26.23 25.58
N ALA A 553 -9.05 -26.88 24.97
CA ALA A 553 -8.99 -28.31 24.68
C ALA A 553 -7.91 -28.65 23.67
N ALA A 554 -7.60 -27.73 22.74
CA ALA A 554 -6.51 -27.93 21.79
C ALA A 554 -5.12 -27.68 22.38
N VAL A 555 -4.97 -27.05 23.57
CA VAL A 555 -3.68 -26.88 24.32
C VAL A 555 -3.60 -27.32 25.82
N ASN A 556 -4.63 -27.96 26.42
CA ASN A 556 -4.62 -28.88 27.60
C ASN A 556 -3.71 -30.16 27.54
N PRO A 557 -2.67 -30.32 28.38
CA PRO A 557 -1.74 -31.47 28.39
C PRO A 557 -2.36 -32.88 28.34
N ASN A 558 -3.61 -33.04 28.81
CA ASN A 558 -4.33 -34.32 28.82
C ASN A 558 -5.26 -34.52 27.61
N ALA A 559 -5.26 -33.59 26.65
CA ALA A 559 -5.99 -33.81 25.40
C ALA A 559 -5.18 -34.73 24.49
N ASP A 560 -5.87 -35.63 23.78
CA ASP A 560 -5.30 -36.63 22.86
C ASP A 560 -4.56 -36.01 21.63
N ARG A 561 -3.45 -35.34 21.86
CA ARG A 561 -2.94 -34.31 20.95
C ARG A 561 -1.99 -34.73 19.84
N PRO A 562 -1.85 -33.86 18.82
CA PRO A 562 -0.63 -33.72 18.01
C PRO A 562 0.57 -33.14 18.83
N ALA A 563 0.85 -33.65 20.03
CA ALA A 563 1.95 -33.20 20.88
C ALA A 563 3.32 -33.52 20.24
N ASP A 564 3.41 -34.69 19.59
CA ASP A 564 4.59 -35.20 18.88
C ASP A 564 5.12 -34.27 17.77
N MET A 565 4.32 -33.29 17.33
CA MET A 565 4.68 -32.34 16.28
C MET A 565 5.35 -31.06 16.81
N ALA A 566 4.94 -30.59 17.99
CA ALA A 566 5.47 -29.38 18.60
C ALA A 566 6.93 -29.56 19.07
N GLU A 567 7.24 -30.75 19.61
CA GLU A 567 8.59 -31.11 20.08
C GLU A 567 9.63 -31.12 18.95
N LYS A 568 9.24 -31.50 17.73
CA LYS A 568 10.15 -31.54 16.57
C LYS A 568 10.55 -30.16 16.04
N GLN A 569 9.77 -29.12 16.38
CA GLN A 569 9.85 -27.79 15.77
C GLN A 569 10.37 -26.72 16.74
N ASN A 570 10.63 -27.07 18.01
CA ASN A 570 10.99 -26.13 19.09
C ASN A 570 9.99 -24.95 19.22
N ARG A 571 8.69 -25.23 19.02
CA ARG A 571 7.57 -24.26 19.07
C ARG A 571 6.44 -24.81 19.92
N SER A 572 5.62 -23.93 20.49
CA SER A 572 4.42 -24.32 21.22
C SER A 572 3.31 -24.80 20.28
N LEU A 573 2.48 -25.71 20.75
CA LEU A 573 1.33 -26.19 19.97
C LEU A 573 0.32 -25.07 19.63
N ALA A 574 0.21 -24.03 20.44
CA ALA A 574 -0.62 -22.88 20.14
C ALA A 574 -0.16 -22.18 18.86
N GLN A 575 1.16 -21.97 18.70
CA GLN A 575 1.75 -21.38 17.49
C GLN A 575 1.48 -22.25 16.27
N THR A 576 1.66 -23.58 16.40
CA THR A 576 1.36 -24.56 15.35
C THR A 576 -0.08 -24.45 14.84
N ILE A 577 -1.05 -24.39 15.76
CA ILE A 577 -2.47 -24.31 15.41
C ILE A 577 -2.82 -22.97 14.76
N LEU A 578 -2.32 -21.85 15.30
CA LEU A 578 -2.59 -20.52 14.73
C LEU A 578 -2.00 -20.40 13.32
N SER A 579 -0.77 -20.90 13.13
CA SER A 579 -0.12 -20.98 11.81
C SER A 579 -0.96 -21.78 10.82
N TRP A 580 -1.49 -22.93 11.24
CA TRP A 580 -2.34 -23.77 10.39
C TRP A 580 -3.60 -23.04 9.91
N ILE A 581 -4.23 -22.23 10.75
CA ILE A 581 -5.42 -21.45 10.37
C ILE A 581 -5.04 -20.32 9.40
N VAL A 582 -4.00 -19.54 9.72
CA VAL A 582 -3.58 -18.39 8.90
C VAL A 582 -3.17 -18.80 7.49
N GLN A 583 -2.48 -19.95 7.31
CA GLN A 583 -2.11 -20.47 5.98
C GLN A 583 -3.30 -20.80 5.09
N GLN A 584 -4.49 -20.96 5.66
CA GLN A 584 -5.71 -21.18 4.91
C GLN A 584 -6.39 -19.88 4.47
N ASN A 585 -5.71 -18.73 4.63
CA ASN A 585 -6.23 -17.38 4.43
C ASN A 585 -7.42 -17.08 5.35
N ILE A 586 -7.27 -17.44 6.63
CA ILE A 586 -8.27 -17.21 7.69
C ILE A 586 -7.59 -16.42 8.80
N SER A 587 -8.16 -15.27 9.18
CA SER A 587 -7.63 -14.52 10.32
C SER A 587 -7.96 -15.22 11.63
N VAL A 588 -7.12 -15.09 12.64
CA VAL A 588 -7.34 -15.66 13.97
C VAL A 588 -7.39 -14.54 15.01
N ILE A 589 -8.26 -14.68 16.02
CA ILE A 589 -8.33 -13.73 17.15
C ILE A 589 -8.06 -14.43 18.49
N PRO A 590 -6.85 -15.01 18.70
CA PRO A 590 -6.53 -15.64 19.97
C PRO A 590 -6.51 -14.60 21.10
N LYS A 591 -6.79 -15.07 22.32
CA LYS A 591 -6.51 -14.33 23.54
C LYS A 591 -5.15 -14.76 24.09
N THR A 592 -4.07 -14.25 23.52
CA THR A 592 -2.71 -14.50 23.98
C THR A 592 -1.79 -13.35 23.54
N VAL A 593 -0.70 -13.17 24.26
CA VAL A 593 0.36 -12.19 23.97
C VAL A 593 1.72 -12.86 23.71
N GLN A 594 1.74 -14.17 23.50
CA GLN A 594 2.96 -14.91 23.16
C GLN A 594 3.26 -14.84 21.65
N GLU A 595 4.54 -14.71 21.30
CA GLU A 595 5.08 -14.58 19.94
C GLU A 595 4.53 -15.68 18.99
N SER A 596 4.19 -15.35 17.74
CA SER A 596 3.70 -16.34 16.75
C SER A 596 4.64 -16.41 15.55
N ARG A 597 5.29 -17.57 15.32
CA ARG A 597 6.04 -17.86 14.07
C ARG A 597 5.42 -19.09 13.39
N MET A 598 5.42 -19.10 12.05
CA MET A 598 4.74 -20.12 11.24
C MET A 598 5.59 -21.39 11.00
N LEU A 599 4.92 -22.50 10.64
CA LEU A 599 5.54 -23.79 10.28
C LEU A 599 5.51 -24.05 8.75
N PRO A 600 6.40 -24.89 8.21
CA PRO A 600 6.34 -25.34 6.81
C PRO A 600 5.16 -26.29 6.51
N ASP A 601 4.72 -26.32 5.24
CA ASP A 601 3.49 -26.99 4.74
C ASP A 601 3.33 -28.48 5.09
N LYS A 602 4.44 -29.22 5.20
CA LYS A 602 4.42 -30.68 5.39
C LYS A 602 3.72 -31.12 6.68
N ASP A 603 3.74 -30.26 7.70
CA ASP A 603 3.16 -30.54 9.01
C ASP A 603 1.65 -30.25 9.09
N MET A 604 1.12 -29.45 8.16
CA MET A 604 -0.28 -29.03 8.19
C MET A 604 -1.27 -30.14 7.81
N THR A 605 -0.82 -31.12 7.02
CA THR A 605 -1.65 -32.25 6.58
C THR A 605 -2.14 -33.10 7.76
N THR A 606 -1.32 -33.21 8.82
CA THR A 606 -1.69 -33.97 10.02
C THR A 606 -2.81 -33.27 10.79
N ILE A 607 -2.72 -31.95 10.95
CA ILE A 607 -3.72 -31.13 11.65
C ILE A 607 -5.06 -31.16 10.91
N SER A 608 -5.04 -30.99 9.58
CA SER A 608 -6.23 -31.03 8.72
C SER A 608 -7.00 -32.36 8.74
N ASN A 609 -6.40 -33.43 9.23
CA ASN A 609 -7.02 -34.76 9.29
C ASN A 609 -7.50 -35.16 10.70
N ILE A 610 -7.34 -34.30 11.72
CA ILE A 610 -7.75 -34.60 13.11
C ILE A 610 -9.26 -34.84 13.20
N SER A 611 -10.08 -33.90 12.70
CA SER A 611 -11.54 -34.02 12.74
C SER A 611 -12.04 -35.19 11.88
N LYS A 612 -11.39 -35.50 10.75
CA LYS A 612 -11.76 -36.65 9.89
C LYS A 612 -11.61 -37.99 10.60
N LYS A 613 -10.63 -38.10 11.52
CA LYS A 613 -10.38 -39.34 12.28
C LYS A 613 -11.30 -39.48 13.50
N LYS A 614 -11.63 -38.37 14.17
CA LYS A 614 -12.30 -38.39 15.49
C LYS A 614 -13.72 -37.82 15.52
N GLY A 615 -14.18 -37.25 14.41
CA GLY A 615 -15.40 -36.44 14.36
C GLY A 615 -15.13 -34.97 14.72
N GLU A 616 -16.07 -34.11 14.34
CA GLU A 616 -16.02 -32.69 14.67
C GLU A 616 -16.52 -32.43 16.10
N VAL A 617 -15.86 -31.52 16.81
CA VAL A 617 -16.20 -31.13 18.19
C VAL A 617 -16.48 -29.63 18.23
N ARG A 618 -17.70 -29.26 18.62
CA ARG A 618 -18.12 -27.86 18.81
C ARG A 618 -18.16 -27.53 20.31
N TYR A 619 -17.38 -26.54 20.75
CA TYR A 619 -17.38 -26.05 22.12
C TYR A 619 -18.44 -24.98 22.36
N LEU A 620 -18.82 -24.20 21.33
CA LEU A 620 -19.93 -23.25 21.41
C LEU A 620 -21.22 -23.87 20.84
N ASP A 621 -21.83 -24.79 21.60
CA ASP A 621 -23.10 -25.45 21.19
C ASP A 621 -24.33 -24.84 21.89
N ALA A 622 -25.05 -23.98 21.16
CA ALA A 622 -26.29 -23.37 21.64
C ALA A 622 -27.47 -24.34 21.75
N LYS A 623 -27.42 -25.52 21.12
CA LYS A 623 -28.53 -26.49 21.10
C LYS A 623 -28.84 -27.00 22.49
N HIS A 624 -27.82 -27.41 23.23
CA HIS A 624 -27.97 -27.95 24.59
C HIS A 624 -28.33 -26.86 25.61
N HIS A 625 -27.90 -25.62 25.39
CA HIS A 625 -28.12 -24.52 26.33
C HIS A 625 -29.46 -23.82 26.13
N ILE A 626 -29.82 -23.47 24.89
CA ILE A 626 -30.98 -22.62 24.58
C ILE A 626 -31.91 -23.21 23.50
N ASN A 627 -31.74 -24.50 23.15
CA ASN A 627 -32.57 -25.19 22.16
C ASN A 627 -32.62 -24.48 20.79
N PHE A 628 -31.50 -23.89 20.38
CA PHE A 628 -31.35 -23.20 19.10
C PHE A 628 -30.20 -23.83 18.32
N ASP A 629 -30.50 -24.42 17.16
CA ASP A 629 -29.48 -25.08 16.35
C ASP A 629 -28.74 -24.07 15.46
N MET A 630 -27.46 -23.85 15.77
CA MET A 630 -26.55 -23.06 14.93
C MET A 630 -25.89 -23.93 13.85
N SER A 631 -25.93 -25.26 13.99
CA SER A 631 -25.39 -26.21 13.02
C SER A 631 -26.46 -26.54 11.98
N THR A 632 -26.13 -26.35 10.70
CA THR A 632 -26.92 -26.97 9.63
C THR A 632 -25.97 -27.53 8.60
N SER A 633 -25.59 -28.79 8.77
CA SER A 633 -25.07 -29.63 7.71
C SER A 633 -26.24 -30.02 6.79
N ASN A 634 -26.49 -29.24 5.74
CA ASN A 634 -27.15 -29.78 4.55
C ASN A 634 -26.10 -29.74 3.44
N THR A 635 -25.55 -30.91 3.19
CA THR A 635 -24.43 -31.23 2.29
C THR A 635 -24.61 -30.63 0.90
N ILE A 636 -23.50 -30.20 0.31
CA ILE A 636 -23.41 -29.64 -1.06
C ILE A 636 -23.91 -30.64 -2.14
N SER A 637 -23.99 -31.95 -1.83
CA SER A 637 -24.34 -33.00 -2.78
C SER A 637 -25.77 -32.90 -3.36
N GLN A 638 -26.72 -32.25 -2.69
CA GLN A 638 -28.08 -32.07 -3.24
C GLN A 638 -28.20 -30.91 -4.25
N CYS A 639 -27.21 -30.03 -4.37
CA CYS A 639 -27.33 -28.80 -5.16
C CYS A 639 -26.61 -28.83 -6.53
N ARG A 640 -26.06 -29.97 -6.96
CA ARG A 640 -25.40 -30.07 -8.28
C ARG A 640 -26.37 -30.23 -9.47
N ASN A 641 -27.69 -30.29 -9.26
CA ASN A 641 -28.66 -30.60 -10.32
C ASN A 641 -29.52 -29.43 -10.83
N ASP A 642 -29.38 -28.20 -10.35
CA ASP A 642 -30.20 -27.10 -10.85
C ASP A 642 -29.51 -26.40 -12.04
N ARG A 643 -29.87 -26.84 -13.26
CA ARG A 643 -29.74 -26.02 -14.48
C ARG A 643 -30.74 -24.85 -14.42
N PRO A 644 -30.44 -23.70 -15.06
CA PRO A 644 -31.34 -22.55 -15.03
C PRO A 644 -32.57 -22.84 -15.88
N GLY A 645 -33.71 -23.13 -15.24
CA GLY A 645 -35.00 -23.23 -15.93
C GLY A 645 -35.95 -24.31 -15.44
N THR A 646 -36.26 -24.37 -14.14
CA THR A 646 -37.51 -25.02 -13.69
C THR A 646 -37.93 -24.50 -12.32
N SER A 647 -39.13 -23.92 -12.28
CA SER A 647 -39.84 -23.53 -11.05
C SER A 647 -40.27 -24.78 -10.28
N VAL A 648 -39.85 -24.90 -9.01
CA VAL A 648 -40.42 -25.88 -8.08
C VAL A 648 -40.85 -25.18 -6.81
N VAL A 649 -42.15 -25.24 -6.56
CA VAL A 649 -42.85 -24.84 -5.35
C VAL A 649 -42.54 -25.86 -4.25
N PHE A 650 -42.14 -25.41 -3.06
CA PHE A 650 -42.25 -26.23 -1.85
C PHE A 650 -42.99 -25.46 -0.77
N ALA A 651 -44.06 -26.11 -0.32
CA ALA A 651 -45.07 -25.66 0.62
C ALA A 651 -44.58 -25.61 2.07
N ASP A 652 -45.34 -24.87 2.88
CA ASP A 652 -45.23 -24.63 4.32
C ASP A 652 -44.96 -25.88 5.16
N ILE A 653 -43.93 -25.83 6.03
CA ILE A 653 -43.94 -26.26 7.46
C ILE A 653 -42.95 -25.38 8.24
#